data_AF-A0AAE4DKL8-F1
#
_entry.id   AF-A0AAE4DKL8-F1
#
_cell.length_a   1.000
_cell.length_b   1.000
_cell.length_c   1.000
_cell.angle_alpha   90.00
_cell.angle_beta   90.00
_cell.angle_gamma   90.00
#
_symmetry.space_group_name_H-M   'P 1'
#
loop_
_entity.id
_entity.type
_entity.pdbx_description
1 polymer ?
#
loop_
_entity_poly.entity_id
_entity_poly.type
_entity_poly.pdbx_seq_one_letter_code
_entity_poly.pdbx_strand_id
1 'polypeptide(L)'
;MPLSSALQQQWQTVCDRLPESLPASSLSEEAQQVLTFSDFVQESITAHPDWLAELEMSPPQADEWRHYPLWLKEALSEVTDEPTLLRVLRQFRRRMMVRIAWAQTLRLNDDESTLQQLSSLAQTLIVAARDWLYDACCKEWGTPCSEAGVPQPLLILGMGKLGGGELNFSSDIDLIFAWPEKGSTRGGRRELDNAQFFTRLGQRLIKALDQPTQDGFVYRVDMRLRPFGDSGPLVLSFAALEDYYQEQGRDWERYAMVKAQIMGDDGGEYASELRAMLRPFVFRRYIDFSVIQSLRNMKGMIAREVRRRGLKENIKLGAGGIREIEFIVQVFQLIRGGREPSLQSRSLLPTLAAIDQLHLLPEGDAQTLREAYLFLRRLENLLQSINDEQTQTLPADELNRARLAWGMGMDDWAALTERLAAQMGSVRRIFNELIGDDEGESQEDALSENWRELWQDALQEDDTTPVLAHLSDDDRRRVVALIADFRKELDRRTIGPRGRQVLDHLMPHLLSDVCSRPDAPVPLSRLTPLLAGIITRTTYLELLSEFPGALKHLISLCAASPMVASQLARYPLLLDELLDPNTLYQPTATDAYRDELRQYLLRVPEEDEEQQLEALRQFKQAQLLRVAAADIAGTLPVMKVSDHLTWLAEAIIDAVVQQAWGQMVARYGQPTHLADREGRGFAVVGYGKLGGWELGYSSDLDLIFLHDCPADIMTDGEREIDGRQFYLRLAQRIMHLFSTRTSSGILYEVDARLRPSGAAGMLVTSVEAFGDYQQNEAWTWEHQALVRARVVYGDPQLKAQFDAVRREVLTATREGDALRTEVREMREKMRAHLGNKHRDRFDIKADEGGITDIEFITQYLVLRHAHDRPKLTRWSDNVRILELLAQNGIMDEQEAQALTRAYTTLRDALHHLALQEAPGHVAQDGFSAEREQVRASWQKWLVEPCVSEQV
;
A
#
# COMPACT_ATOMS: atom_id res chain seq x y z
N MET A 1 -41.50 -15.37 34.42
CA MET A 1 -41.11 -15.79 35.79
C MET A 1 -41.88 -14.93 36.78
N PRO A 2 -42.41 -15.48 37.87
CA PRO A 2 -43.09 -14.68 38.89
C PRO A 2 -42.13 -13.65 39.50
N LEU A 3 -42.67 -12.51 39.94
CA LEU A 3 -41.89 -11.46 40.60
C LEU A 3 -41.28 -11.99 41.91
N SER A 4 -40.01 -11.70 42.16
CA SER A 4 -39.33 -12.02 43.43
C SER A 4 -39.90 -11.21 44.60
N SER A 5 -39.58 -11.57 45.84
CA SER A 5 -40.09 -10.88 47.04
C SER A 5 -39.80 -9.37 47.03
N ALA A 6 -38.60 -8.97 46.60
CA ALA A 6 -38.21 -7.56 46.47
C ALA A 6 -39.05 -6.83 45.40
N LEU A 7 -39.32 -7.48 44.27
CA LEU A 7 -40.14 -6.91 43.19
C LEU A 7 -41.63 -6.85 43.58
N GLN A 8 -42.14 -7.81 44.36
CA GLN A 8 -43.50 -7.74 44.90
C GLN A 8 -43.68 -6.57 45.88
N GLN A 9 -42.67 -6.27 46.70
CA GLN A 9 -42.67 -5.08 47.57
C GLN A 9 -42.59 -3.78 46.75
N GLN A 10 -41.79 -3.77 45.68
CA GLN A 10 -41.76 -2.63 44.77
C GLN A 10 -43.10 -2.41 44.09
N TRP A 11 -43.78 -3.47 43.65
CA TRP A 11 -45.12 -3.38 43.06
C TRP A 11 -46.12 -2.71 44.00
N GLN A 12 -46.08 -3.03 45.29
CA GLN A 12 -46.94 -2.37 46.28
C GLN A 12 -46.66 -0.86 46.34
N THR A 13 -45.39 -0.47 46.27
CA THR A 13 -44.98 0.94 46.24
C THR A 13 -45.41 1.64 44.94
N VAL A 14 -45.39 0.93 43.81
CA VAL A 14 -45.88 1.42 42.51
C VAL A 14 -47.39 1.65 42.58
N CYS A 15 -48.15 0.72 43.14
CA CYS A 15 -49.61 0.85 43.30
C CYS A 15 -50.00 2.11 44.06
N ASP A 16 -49.25 2.45 45.13
CA ASP A 16 -49.51 3.64 45.93
C ASP A 16 -49.21 4.96 45.19
N ARG A 17 -48.46 4.91 44.07
CA ARG A 17 -48.06 6.07 43.25
C ARG A 17 -48.85 6.22 41.96
N LEU A 18 -49.66 5.22 41.58
CA LEU A 18 -50.46 5.29 40.37
C LEU A 18 -51.57 6.36 40.49
N PRO A 19 -51.86 7.11 39.41
CA PRO A 19 -52.96 8.07 39.42
C PRO A 19 -54.31 7.36 39.51
N GLU A 20 -55.34 8.02 40.05
CA GLU A 20 -56.70 7.45 40.15
C GLU A 20 -57.28 7.01 38.80
N SER A 21 -56.80 7.58 37.69
CA SER A 21 -57.17 7.19 36.32
C SER A 21 -56.63 5.83 35.89
N LEU A 22 -55.70 5.23 36.63
CA LEU A 22 -55.08 3.93 36.36
C LEU A 22 -55.13 3.05 37.62
N PRO A 23 -56.30 2.51 38.01
CA PRO A 23 -56.40 1.68 39.19
C PRO A 23 -55.63 0.35 39.01
N ALA A 24 -54.89 -0.08 40.05
CA ALA A 24 -54.08 -1.30 39.99
C ALA A 24 -54.87 -2.57 39.60
N SER A 25 -56.18 -2.59 39.87
CA SER A 25 -57.08 -3.70 39.51
C SER A 25 -57.42 -3.80 38.01
N SER A 26 -57.17 -2.75 37.22
CA SER A 26 -57.40 -2.78 35.76
C SER A 26 -56.15 -3.09 34.95
N LEU A 27 -55.00 -3.29 35.60
CA LEU A 27 -53.73 -3.53 34.93
C LEU A 27 -53.53 -5.03 34.63
N SER A 28 -53.07 -5.33 33.42
CA SER A 28 -52.64 -6.68 33.04
C SER A 28 -51.43 -7.15 33.86
N GLU A 29 -51.17 -8.46 33.87
CA GLU A 29 -49.98 -9.01 34.55
C GLU A 29 -48.69 -8.49 33.90
N GLU A 30 -48.70 -8.35 32.58
CA GLU A 30 -47.62 -7.74 31.80
C GLU A 30 -47.39 -6.27 32.21
N ALA A 31 -48.46 -5.48 32.33
CA ALA A 31 -48.36 -4.09 32.79
C ALA A 31 -47.77 -4.00 34.19
N GLN A 32 -48.22 -4.85 35.11
CA GLN A 32 -47.67 -4.96 36.45
C GLN A 32 -46.16 -5.24 36.42
N GLN A 33 -45.73 -6.20 35.62
CA GLN A 33 -44.32 -6.58 35.51
C GLN A 33 -43.45 -5.42 34.97
N VAL A 34 -43.88 -4.75 33.90
CA VAL A 34 -43.12 -3.64 33.29
C VAL A 34 -43.04 -2.43 34.21
N LEU A 35 -44.17 -2.02 34.81
CA LEU A 35 -44.21 -0.89 35.75
C LEU A 35 -43.41 -1.16 37.02
N THR A 36 -43.30 -2.42 37.46
CA THR A 36 -42.42 -2.80 38.57
C THR A 36 -40.95 -2.70 38.19
N PHE A 37 -40.62 -3.04 36.94
CA PHE A 37 -39.25 -3.08 36.44
C PHE A 37 -38.68 -1.70 36.11
N SER A 38 -39.44 -0.81 35.46
CA SER A 38 -38.94 0.47 34.94
C SER A 38 -39.69 1.67 35.52
N ASP A 39 -38.95 2.50 36.26
CA ASP A 39 -39.45 3.77 36.77
C ASP A 39 -39.67 4.77 35.61
N PHE A 40 -38.85 4.71 34.55
CA PHE A 40 -39.05 5.49 33.32
C PHE A 40 -40.41 5.21 32.64
N VAL A 41 -40.78 3.92 32.52
CA VAL A 41 -42.08 3.55 31.94
C VAL A 41 -43.22 3.98 32.86
N GLN A 42 -43.06 3.82 34.18
CA GLN A 42 -44.03 4.26 35.17
C GLN A 42 -44.32 5.76 35.06
N GLU A 43 -43.29 6.59 35.06
CA GLU A 43 -43.44 8.05 34.95
C GLU A 43 -44.06 8.45 33.61
N SER A 44 -43.67 7.79 32.52
CA SER A 44 -44.18 8.07 31.18
C SER A 44 -45.66 7.71 31.03
N ILE A 45 -46.09 6.55 31.54
CA ILE A 45 -47.50 6.13 31.52
C ILE A 45 -48.34 6.96 32.49
N THR A 46 -47.78 7.39 33.62
CA THR A 46 -48.48 8.30 34.54
C THR A 46 -48.76 9.66 33.88
N ALA A 47 -47.81 10.18 33.11
CA ALA A 47 -47.98 11.40 32.33
C ALA A 47 -48.90 11.21 31.11
N HIS A 48 -48.91 10.03 30.50
CA HIS A 48 -49.70 9.69 29.32
C HIS A 48 -50.43 8.34 29.47
N PRO A 49 -51.53 8.28 30.26
CA PRO A 49 -52.23 7.02 30.54
C PRO A 49 -52.72 6.27 29.31
N ASP A 50 -53.08 7.00 28.24
CA ASP A 50 -53.59 6.42 26.99
C ASP A 50 -52.57 5.48 26.31
N TRP A 51 -51.26 5.67 26.54
CA TRP A 51 -50.22 4.82 25.96
C TRP A 51 -50.28 3.39 26.47
N LEU A 52 -50.73 3.17 27.71
CA LEU A 52 -50.90 1.83 28.26
C LEU A 52 -52.02 1.09 27.51
N ALA A 53 -53.16 1.73 27.31
CA ALA A 53 -54.27 1.14 26.55
C ALA A 53 -53.85 0.80 25.12
N GLU A 54 -53.04 1.66 24.49
CA GLU A 54 -52.47 1.38 23.16
C GLU A 54 -51.51 0.18 23.16
N LEU A 55 -50.64 0.05 24.16
CA LEU A 55 -49.72 -1.08 24.31
C LEU A 55 -50.46 -2.41 24.46
N GLU A 56 -51.57 -2.41 25.21
CA GLU A 56 -52.39 -3.60 25.41
C GLU A 56 -53.23 -3.96 24.18
N MET A 57 -53.77 -2.96 23.47
CA MET A 57 -54.53 -3.18 22.23
C MET A 57 -53.65 -3.55 21.04
N SER A 58 -52.44 -2.97 20.96
CA SER A 58 -51.48 -3.19 19.88
C SER A 58 -50.07 -3.34 20.44
N PRO A 59 -49.71 -4.54 20.93
CA PRO A 59 -48.39 -4.83 21.47
C PRO A 59 -47.27 -4.57 20.45
N PRO A 60 -46.09 -4.12 20.91
CA PRO A 60 -44.97 -3.79 20.03
C PRO A 60 -44.42 -5.04 19.32
N GLN A 61 -44.21 -4.92 18.01
CA GLN A 61 -43.67 -5.99 17.15
C GLN A 61 -42.22 -5.70 16.76
N ALA A 62 -41.46 -6.74 16.38
CA ALA A 62 -40.04 -6.64 16.06
C ALA A 62 -39.75 -5.66 14.90
N ASP A 63 -40.61 -5.63 13.88
CA ASP A 63 -40.45 -4.82 12.66
C ASP A 63 -41.16 -3.46 12.71
N GLU A 64 -41.69 -3.07 13.88
CA GLU A 64 -42.43 -1.82 14.07
C GLU A 64 -41.64 -0.57 13.67
N TRP A 65 -40.31 -0.62 13.76
CA TRP A 65 -39.41 0.46 13.34
C TRP A 65 -39.60 0.91 11.89
N ARG A 66 -40.13 0.05 11.03
CA ARG A 66 -40.46 0.38 9.63
C ARG A 66 -41.57 1.43 9.53
N HIS A 67 -42.40 1.56 10.56
CA HIS A 67 -43.51 2.51 10.62
C HIS A 67 -43.13 3.84 11.26
N TYR A 68 -42.00 3.94 11.97
CA TYR A 68 -41.59 5.16 12.67
C TYR A 68 -41.54 6.40 11.77
N PRO A 69 -40.98 6.34 10.53
CA PRO A 69 -40.96 7.52 9.66
C PRO A 69 -42.36 8.00 9.27
N LEU A 70 -43.30 7.08 9.03
CA LEU A 70 -44.67 7.42 8.68
C LEU A 70 -45.40 8.06 9.88
N TRP A 71 -45.33 7.43 11.05
CA TRP A 71 -45.98 7.94 12.26
C TRP A 71 -45.43 9.29 12.68
N LEU A 72 -44.11 9.50 12.58
CA LEU A 72 -43.53 10.80 12.89
C LEU A 72 -43.94 11.85 11.85
N LYS A 73 -43.98 11.50 10.56
CA LYS A 73 -44.44 12.41 9.51
C LYS A 73 -45.90 12.84 9.72
N GLU A 74 -46.78 11.92 10.12
CA GLU A 74 -48.17 12.24 10.48
C GLU A 74 -48.22 13.19 11.68
N ALA A 75 -47.44 12.92 12.74
CA ALA A 75 -47.35 13.79 13.90
C ALA A 75 -46.79 15.19 13.59
N LEU A 76 -45.94 15.32 12.58
CA LEU A 76 -45.33 16.59 12.14
C LEU A 76 -46.17 17.36 11.11
N SER A 77 -47.24 16.78 10.57
CA SER A 77 -48.02 17.37 9.45
C SER A 77 -48.63 18.74 9.78
N GLU A 78 -49.05 18.94 11.02
CA GLU A 78 -49.66 20.19 11.53
C GLU A 78 -48.64 21.14 12.18
N VAL A 79 -47.33 20.82 12.13
CA VAL A 79 -46.29 21.58 12.85
C VAL A 79 -45.79 22.77 12.01
N THR A 80 -46.09 23.98 12.48
CA THR A 80 -45.77 25.23 11.77
C THR A 80 -44.61 26.03 12.37
N ASP A 81 -44.16 25.71 13.58
CA ASP A 81 -43.15 26.47 14.33
C ASP A 81 -42.16 25.56 15.08
N GLU A 82 -40.97 26.12 15.35
CA GLU A 82 -39.86 25.38 16.00
C GLU A 82 -40.20 24.93 17.43
N PRO A 83 -40.82 25.75 18.32
CA PRO A 83 -41.27 25.27 19.62
C PRO A 83 -42.17 24.03 19.56
N THR A 84 -43.13 24.01 18.64
CA THR A 84 -44.00 22.85 18.43
C THR A 84 -43.23 21.63 17.90
N LEU A 85 -42.26 21.83 16.98
CA LEU A 85 -41.36 20.76 16.53
C LEU A 85 -40.62 20.13 17.72
N LEU A 86 -40.01 20.94 18.58
CA LEU A 86 -39.25 20.45 19.75
C LEU A 86 -40.12 19.55 20.63
N ARG A 87 -41.37 19.95 20.89
CA ARG A 87 -42.32 19.17 21.68
C ARG A 87 -42.67 17.84 21.02
N VAL A 88 -43.04 17.84 19.73
CA VAL A 88 -43.45 16.62 19.01
C VAL A 88 -42.31 15.61 18.95
N LEU A 89 -41.08 16.04 18.66
CA LEU A 89 -39.91 15.14 18.63
C LEU A 89 -39.68 14.44 19.99
N ARG A 90 -39.80 15.18 21.10
CA ARG A 90 -39.61 14.65 22.47
C ARG A 90 -40.70 13.67 22.86
N GLN A 91 -41.95 14.03 22.58
CA GLN A 91 -43.10 13.16 22.86
C GLN A 91 -43.04 11.88 22.03
N PHE A 92 -42.66 11.97 20.76
CA PHE A 92 -42.48 10.81 19.89
C PHE A 92 -41.35 9.90 20.37
N ARG A 93 -40.17 10.47 20.68
CA ARG A 93 -39.05 9.70 21.25
C ARG A 93 -39.48 8.97 22.52
N ARG A 94 -40.08 9.69 23.48
CA ARG A 94 -40.52 9.09 24.75
C ARG A 94 -41.53 7.96 24.53
N ARG A 95 -42.55 8.17 23.67
CA ARG A 95 -43.57 7.15 23.37
C ARG A 95 -42.94 5.89 22.78
N MET A 96 -42.05 6.03 21.79
CA MET A 96 -41.40 4.87 21.17
C MET A 96 -40.42 4.18 22.14
N MET A 97 -39.68 4.94 22.96
CA MET A 97 -38.82 4.37 23.99
C MET A 97 -39.60 3.56 25.04
N VAL A 98 -40.82 3.99 25.41
CA VAL A 98 -41.72 3.20 26.27
C VAL A 98 -42.10 1.88 25.61
N ARG A 99 -42.44 1.89 24.31
CA ARG A 99 -42.77 0.67 23.55
C ARG A 99 -41.57 -0.28 23.46
N ILE A 100 -40.37 0.26 23.24
CA ILE A 100 -39.12 -0.52 23.20
C ILE A 100 -38.82 -1.12 24.58
N ALA A 101 -38.92 -0.34 25.66
CA ALA A 101 -38.73 -0.82 27.03
C ALA A 101 -39.71 -1.96 27.35
N TRP A 102 -40.98 -1.77 27.00
CA TRP A 102 -42.03 -2.78 27.18
C TRP A 102 -41.68 -4.10 26.48
N ALA A 103 -41.32 -4.04 25.19
CA ALA A 103 -40.93 -5.22 24.41
C ALA A 103 -39.71 -5.92 25.00
N GLN A 104 -38.70 -5.14 25.42
CA GLN A 104 -37.45 -5.67 25.95
C GLN A 104 -37.63 -6.33 27.32
N THR A 105 -38.37 -5.69 28.22
CA THR A 105 -38.66 -6.19 29.58
C THR A 105 -39.43 -7.51 29.53
N LEU A 106 -40.43 -7.62 28.65
CA LEU A 106 -41.27 -8.81 28.51
C LEU A 106 -40.70 -9.86 27.53
N ARG A 107 -39.55 -9.57 26.89
CA ARG A 107 -38.92 -10.43 25.88
C ARG A 107 -39.81 -10.73 24.67
N LEU A 108 -40.60 -9.75 24.23
CA LEU A 108 -41.48 -9.90 23.06
C LEU A 108 -40.71 -9.97 21.75
N ASN A 109 -39.53 -9.34 21.69
CA ASN A 109 -38.63 -9.31 20.54
C ASN A 109 -37.24 -9.85 20.93
N ASP A 110 -36.46 -10.26 19.93
CA ASP A 110 -35.05 -10.56 20.14
C ASP A 110 -34.23 -9.29 20.41
N ASP A 111 -33.02 -9.49 20.93
CA ASP A 111 -32.14 -8.38 21.33
C ASP A 111 -31.64 -7.59 20.10
N GLU A 112 -31.52 -8.23 18.93
CA GLU A 112 -31.15 -7.60 17.66
C GLU A 112 -32.23 -6.63 17.16
N SER A 113 -33.50 -7.04 17.22
CA SER A 113 -34.63 -6.19 16.87
C SER A 113 -34.73 -5.00 17.80
N THR A 114 -34.42 -5.17 19.09
CA THR A 114 -34.37 -4.07 20.06
C THR A 114 -33.30 -3.04 19.67
N LEU A 115 -32.09 -3.50 19.33
CA LEU A 115 -31.01 -2.62 18.83
C LEU A 115 -31.41 -1.88 17.55
N GLN A 116 -32.04 -2.60 16.60
CA GLN A 116 -32.53 -2.01 15.36
C GLN A 116 -33.60 -0.94 15.62
N GLN A 117 -34.54 -1.19 16.53
CA GLN A 117 -35.59 -0.22 16.89
C GLN A 117 -35.00 1.04 17.50
N LEU A 118 -34.05 0.91 18.43
CA LEU A 118 -33.37 2.04 19.06
C LEU A 118 -32.63 2.91 18.03
N SER A 119 -31.84 2.29 17.14
CA SER A 119 -31.13 3.00 16.08
C SER A 119 -32.06 3.64 15.06
N SER A 120 -33.10 2.93 14.65
CA SER A 120 -34.06 3.43 13.65
C SER A 120 -34.87 4.61 14.20
N LEU A 121 -35.22 4.58 15.49
CA LEU A 121 -35.87 5.70 16.16
C LEU A 121 -34.98 6.95 16.13
N ALA A 122 -33.71 6.81 16.53
CA ALA A 122 -32.75 7.91 16.52
C ALA A 122 -32.57 8.48 15.10
N GLN A 123 -32.34 7.63 14.10
CA GLN A 123 -32.23 8.04 12.71
C GLN A 123 -33.49 8.78 12.22
N THR A 124 -34.68 8.24 12.52
CA THR A 124 -35.96 8.84 12.12
C THR A 124 -36.12 10.25 12.67
N LEU A 125 -35.80 10.45 13.95
CA LEU A 125 -35.89 11.75 14.62
C LEU A 125 -34.85 12.75 14.09
N ILE A 126 -33.60 12.31 13.87
CA ILE A 126 -32.53 13.15 13.31
C ILE A 126 -32.91 13.65 11.91
N VAL A 127 -33.36 12.73 11.05
CA VAL A 127 -33.71 13.04 9.65
C VAL A 127 -34.93 13.96 9.59
N ALA A 128 -35.99 13.67 10.34
CA ALA A 128 -37.18 14.52 10.35
C ALA A 128 -36.89 15.92 10.90
N ALA A 129 -36.06 16.04 11.94
CA ALA A 129 -35.64 17.32 12.48
C ALA A 129 -34.78 18.11 11.46
N ARG A 130 -33.83 17.44 10.80
CA ARG A 130 -33.00 18.04 9.75
C ARG A 130 -33.87 18.59 8.63
N ASP A 131 -34.78 17.79 8.09
CA ASP A 131 -35.58 18.13 6.91
C ASP A 131 -36.51 19.32 7.22
N TRP A 132 -37.20 19.28 8.36
CA TRP A 132 -38.06 20.39 8.78
C TRP A 132 -37.27 21.69 8.99
N LEU A 133 -36.09 21.61 9.64
CA LEU A 133 -35.25 22.78 9.90
C LEU A 133 -34.59 23.32 8.63
N TYR A 134 -34.22 22.45 7.70
CA TYR A 134 -33.70 22.86 6.40
C TYR A 134 -34.73 23.69 5.64
N ASP A 135 -35.98 23.23 5.58
CA ASP A 135 -37.07 23.97 4.94
C ASP A 135 -37.35 25.31 5.63
N ALA A 136 -37.36 25.33 6.96
CA ALA A 136 -37.53 26.56 7.73
C ALA A 136 -36.40 27.57 7.49
N CYS A 137 -35.15 27.11 7.51
CA CYS A 137 -33.96 27.93 7.22
C CYS A 137 -33.96 28.44 5.77
N CYS A 138 -34.37 27.63 4.79
CA CYS A 138 -34.48 28.06 3.40
C CYS A 138 -35.50 29.17 3.22
N LYS A 139 -36.67 29.09 3.88
CA LYS A 139 -37.68 30.16 3.88
C LYS A 139 -37.16 31.46 4.51
N GLU A 140 -36.31 31.36 5.52
CA GLU A 140 -35.78 32.52 6.26
C GLU A 140 -34.59 33.19 5.56
N TRP A 141 -33.64 32.39 5.06
CA TRP A 141 -32.32 32.85 4.60
C TRP A 141 -32.04 32.57 3.12
N GLY A 142 -32.97 31.95 2.40
CA GLY A 142 -32.76 31.46 1.03
C GLY A 142 -32.18 30.05 1.00
N THR A 143 -32.26 29.40 -0.16
CA THR A 143 -31.79 28.04 -0.39
C THR A 143 -30.28 28.04 -0.66
N PRO A 144 -29.45 27.29 0.09
CA PRO A 144 -28.02 27.18 -0.18
C PRO A 144 -27.80 26.48 -1.52
N CYS A 145 -27.03 27.10 -2.41
CA CYS A 145 -26.75 26.58 -3.75
C CYS A 145 -25.25 26.53 -4.01
N SER A 146 -24.81 25.65 -4.91
CA SER A 146 -23.47 25.73 -5.51
C SER A 146 -23.35 26.96 -6.43
N GLU A 147 -22.16 27.23 -6.95
CA GLU A 147 -21.97 28.29 -7.95
C GLU A 147 -22.85 28.09 -9.19
N ALA A 148 -23.07 26.83 -9.60
CA ALA A 148 -23.97 26.47 -10.70
C ALA A 148 -25.47 26.65 -10.37
N GLY A 149 -25.82 26.97 -9.12
CA GLY A 149 -27.20 27.14 -8.68
C GLY A 149 -27.90 25.85 -8.23
N VAL A 150 -27.16 24.75 -8.06
CA VAL A 150 -27.72 23.47 -7.61
C VAL A 150 -27.90 23.50 -6.08
N PRO A 151 -29.12 23.22 -5.55
CA PRO A 151 -29.36 23.19 -4.11
C PRO A 151 -28.45 22.20 -3.36
N GLN A 152 -27.90 22.63 -2.24
CA GLN A 152 -26.97 21.84 -1.42
C GLN A 152 -27.66 21.30 -0.17
N PRO A 153 -27.59 19.99 0.12
CA PRO A 153 -28.16 19.40 1.34
C PRO A 153 -27.18 19.43 2.52
N LEU A 154 -27.72 19.30 3.74
CA LEU A 154 -26.94 18.96 4.93
C LEU A 154 -26.85 17.43 5.05
N LEU A 155 -25.65 16.86 4.96
CA LEU A 155 -25.39 15.46 5.25
C LEU A 155 -24.99 15.30 6.72
N ILE A 156 -25.46 14.20 7.31
CA ILE A 156 -25.19 13.84 8.71
C ILE A 156 -24.64 12.43 8.73
N LEU A 157 -23.42 12.26 9.22
CA LEU A 157 -22.88 10.96 9.57
C LEU A 157 -23.20 10.68 11.04
N GLY A 158 -23.92 9.60 11.31
CA GLY A 158 -23.94 9.05 12.66
C GLY A 158 -22.76 8.12 12.87
N MET A 159 -22.15 8.25 14.05
CA MET A 159 -20.92 7.57 14.40
C MET A 159 -21.19 6.49 15.46
N GLY A 160 -20.17 5.68 15.74
CA GLY A 160 -20.20 4.69 16.82
C GLY A 160 -21.41 3.74 16.75
N LYS A 161 -22.13 3.59 17.86
CA LYS A 161 -23.28 2.68 17.95
C LYS A 161 -24.45 3.09 17.06
N LEU A 162 -24.65 4.40 16.86
CA LEU A 162 -25.71 4.90 16.00
C LEU A 162 -25.46 4.48 14.55
N GLY A 163 -24.27 4.77 14.02
CA GLY A 163 -23.93 4.40 12.64
C GLY A 163 -23.69 2.90 12.42
N GLY A 164 -23.45 2.14 13.49
CA GLY A 164 -23.48 0.68 13.45
C GLY A 164 -24.89 0.07 13.45
N GLY A 165 -25.96 0.86 13.59
CA GLY A 165 -27.31 0.32 13.72
C GLY A 165 -27.53 -0.44 15.03
N GLU A 166 -26.77 -0.10 16.07
CA GLU A 166 -26.72 -0.83 17.33
C GLU A 166 -26.72 0.10 18.55
N LEU A 167 -27.57 1.12 18.55
CA LEU A 167 -27.71 2.08 19.66
C LEU A 167 -28.15 1.38 20.95
N ASN A 168 -27.63 1.81 22.11
CA ASN A 168 -28.13 1.40 23.41
C ASN A 168 -29.29 2.31 23.87
N PHE A 169 -30.05 1.85 24.86
CA PHE A 169 -31.32 2.46 25.28
C PHE A 169 -31.19 3.96 25.61
N SER A 170 -30.20 4.31 26.44
CA SER A 170 -29.85 5.69 26.76
C SER A 170 -28.40 5.97 26.33
N SER A 171 -28.24 6.54 25.14
CA SER A 171 -26.96 6.92 24.56
C SER A 171 -26.96 8.35 24.04
N ASP A 172 -25.78 8.94 24.03
CA ASP A 172 -25.49 10.09 23.19
C ASP A 172 -25.51 9.66 21.72
N ILE A 173 -25.84 10.60 20.83
CA ILE A 173 -25.71 10.44 19.39
C ILE A 173 -24.50 11.23 18.91
N ASP A 174 -23.47 10.48 18.50
CA ASP A 174 -22.24 11.04 17.96
C ASP A 174 -22.45 11.39 16.48
N LEU A 175 -22.34 12.67 16.10
CA LEU A 175 -22.64 13.15 14.75
C LEU A 175 -21.48 13.94 14.11
N ILE A 176 -21.35 13.83 12.79
CA ILE A 176 -20.51 14.71 11.96
C ILE A 176 -21.40 15.32 10.88
N PHE A 177 -21.32 16.64 10.72
CA PHE A 177 -22.09 17.36 9.71
C PHE A 177 -21.21 17.78 8.54
N ALA A 178 -21.71 17.55 7.32
CA ALA A 178 -21.02 17.91 6.09
C ALA A 178 -21.97 18.47 5.03
N TRP A 179 -21.45 19.25 4.10
CA TRP A 179 -22.17 19.65 2.88
C TRP A 179 -21.25 19.52 1.66
N PRO A 180 -21.79 19.40 0.43
CA PRO A 180 -20.96 19.09 -0.74
C PRO A 180 -20.11 20.29 -1.19
N GLU A 181 -20.75 21.31 -1.78
CA GLU A 181 -20.05 22.38 -2.49
C GLU A 181 -20.14 23.75 -1.80
N LYS A 182 -19.08 24.54 -1.95
CA LYS A 182 -19.08 25.96 -1.57
C LYS A 182 -20.04 26.74 -2.48
N GLY A 183 -20.52 27.87 -1.97
CA GLY A 183 -21.48 28.72 -2.68
C GLY A 183 -22.26 29.58 -1.70
N SER A 184 -23.44 30.00 -2.12
CA SER A 184 -24.25 30.97 -1.37
C SER A 184 -25.75 30.72 -1.49
N THR A 185 -26.52 31.30 -0.57
CA THR A 185 -27.97 31.17 -0.56
C THR A 185 -28.64 32.03 -1.65
N ARG A 186 -29.65 31.46 -2.32
CA ARG A 186 -30.46 32.13 -3.36
C ARG A 186 -31.92 32.22 -2.92
N GLY A 187 -32.60 33.30 -3.31
CA GLY A 187 -34.04 33.51 -3.02
C GLY A 187 -34.36 34.03 -1.61
N GLY A 188 -33.36 34.27 -0.76
CA GLY A 188 -33.52 34.92 0.55
C GLY A 188 -33.45 36.45 0.48
N ARG A 189 -33.76 37.14 1.59
CA ARG A 189 -33.65 38.62 1.70
C ARG A 189 -32.22 39.13 1.50
N ARG A 190 -31.22 38.31 1.84
CA ARG A 190 -29.79 38.57 1.68
C ARG A 190 -29.09 37.24 1.39
N GLU A 191 -28.07 37.31 0.54
CA GLU A 191 -27.17 36.19 0.24
C GLU A 191 -26.27 35.88 1.47
N LEU A 192 -26.31 34.63 1.92
CA LEU A 192 -25.43 34.08 2.95
C LEU A 192 -24.46 33.08 2.34
N ASP A 193 -23.25 33.03 2.85
CA ASP A 193 -22.30 31.97 2.52
C ASP A 193 -22.82 30.60 3.01
N ASN A 194 -22.62 29.55 2.21
CA ASN A 194 -23.10 28.20 2.55
C ASN A 194 -22.56 27.70 3.90
N ALA A 195 -21.30 27.99 4.24
CA ALA A 195 -20.74 27.57 5.53
C ALA A 195 -21.46 28.27 6.69
N GLN A 196 -21.85 29.54 6.54
CA GLN A 196 -22.64 30.26 7.53
C GLN A 196 -24.06 29.70 7.64
N PHE A 197 -24.71 29.39 6.50
CA PHE A 197 -26.04 28.77 6.48
C PHE A 197 -26.03 27.43 7.22
N PHE A 198 -25.13 26.51 6.84
CA PHE A 198 -25.06 25.18 7.43
C PHE A 198 -24.61 25.18 8.88
N THR A 199 -23.73 26.10 9.29
CA THR A 199 -23.38 26.27 10.71
C THR A 199 -24.61 26.63 11.55
N ARG A 200 -25.44 27.58 11.08
CA ARG A 200 -26.66 27.97 11.80
C ARG A 200 -27.72 26.87 11.79
N LEU A 201 -27.89 26.17 10.68
CA LEU A 201 -28.78 25.01 10.58
C LEU A 201 -28.33 23.91 11.56
N GLY A 202 -27.03 23.58 11.59
CA GLY A 202 -26.46 22.61 12.52
C GLY A 202 -26.68 22.97 13.99
N GLN A 203 -26.51 24.25 14.35
CA GLN A 203 -26.80 24.73 15.71
C GLN A 203 -28.28 24.57 16.09
N ARG A 204 -29.21 24.89 15.18
CA ARG A 204 -30.65 24.70 15.40
C ARG A 204 -31.01 23.22 15.50
N LEU A 205 -30.37 22.36 14.71
CA LEU A 205 -30.58 20.92 14.75
C LEU A 205 -30.12 20.32 16.09
N ILE A 206 -28.92 20.67 16.54
CA ILE A 206 -28.41 20.24 17.86
C ILE A 206 -29.37 20.69 18.96
N LYS A 207 -29.81 21.95 18.92
CA LYS A 207 -30.79 22.48 19.88
C LYS A 207 -32.11 21.70 19.85
N ALA A 208 -32.65 21.38 18.66
CA ALA A 208 -33.89 20.64 18.53
C ALA A 208 -33.81 19.24 19.15
N LEU A 209 -32.65 18.58 19.04
CA LEU A 209 -32.42 17.23 19.55
C LEU A 209 -32.02 17.21 21.04
N ASP A 210 -31.11 18.08 21.47
CA ASP A 210 -30.43 17.99 22.78
C ASP A 210 -31.12 18.82 23.87
N GLN A 211 -31.60 20.03 23.54
CA GLN A 211 -31.98 21.01 24.55
C GLN A 211 -33.02 20.46 25.56
N PRO A 212 -32.74 20.47 26.88
CA PRO A 212 -33.76 20.13 27.86
C PRO A 212 -34.91 21.14 27.85
N THR A 213 -36.14 20.65 27.79
CA THR A 213 -37.39 21.42 27.86
C THR A 213 -38.33 20.80 28.90
N GLN A 214 -39.52 21.37 29.11
CA GLN A 214 -40.57 20.76 29.92
C GLN A 214 -40.99 19.35 29.44
N ASP A 215 -40.83 19.08 28.13
CA ASP A 215 -41.12 17.78 27.52
C ASP A 215 -39.88 16.84 27.53
N GLY A 216 -38.77 17.25 28.17
CA GLY A 216 -37.50 16.52 28.19
C GLY A 216 -36.57 16.91 27.02
N PHE A 217 -35.82 15.94 26.51
CA PHE A 217 -34.92 16.04 25.35
C PHE A 217 -35.10 14.83 24.42
N VAL A 218 -34.60 14.92 23.19
CA VAL A 218 -34.66 13.81 22.22
C VAL A 218 -33.47 12.87 22.41
N TYR A 219 -32.27 13.39 22.15
CA TYR A 219 -30.98 12.73 22.41
C TYR A 219 -29.93 13.78 22.73
N ARG A 220 -29.00 13.44 23.64
CA ARG A 220 -27.78 14.22 23.85
C ARG A 220 -26.92 14.10 22.59
N VAL A 221 -26.45 15.22 22.05
CA VAL A 221 -25.69 15.25 20.80
C VAL A 221 -24.22 15.50 21.09
N ASP A 222 -23.36 14.61 20.62
CA ASP A 222 -21.91 14.78 20.71
C ASP A 222 -21.30 15.03 19.33
N MET A 223 -20.61 16.17 19.20
CA MET A 223 -19.97 16.60 17.96
C MET A 223 -18.44 16.47 18.02
N ARG A 224 -17.87 15.88 19.08
CA ARG A 224 -16.42 15.86 19.34
C ARG A 224 -15.62 15.00 18.36
N LEU A 225 -16.27 14.05 17.68
CA LEU A 225 -15.63 13.19 16.67
C LEU A 225 -15.46 13.88 15.32
N ARG A 226 -15.96 15.10 15.13
CA ARG A 226 -15.77 15.86 13.88
C ARG A 226 -14.30 16.27 13.70
N PRO A 227 -13.85 16.50 12.45
CA PRO A 227 -12.54 17.06 12.16
C PRO A 227 -12.16 18.24 13.04
N PHE A 228 -10.93 18.23 13.57
CA PHE A 228 -10.39 19.21 14.52
C PHE A 228 -11.07 19.26 15.90
N GLY A 229 -11.97 18.33 16.21
CA GLY A 229 -12.64 18.23 17.50
C GLY A 229 -13.41 19.49 17.88
N ASP A 230 -13.42 19.82 19.18
CA ASP A 230 -14.17 20.98 19.71
C ASP A 230 -13.71 22.33 19.16
N SER A 231 -12.44 22.44 18.74
CA SER A 231 -11.86 23.64 18.17
C SER A 231 -12.18 23.83 16.68
N GLY A 232 -12.73 22.80 16.03
CA GLY A 232 -13.06 22.78 14.62
C GLY A 232 -14.40 23.43 14.27
N PRO A 233 -14.60 23.78 12.97
CA PRO A 233 -15.90 24.21 12.48
C PRO A 233 -16.96 23.12 12.75
N LEU A 234 -18.20 23.54 12.99
CA LEU A 234 -19.29 22.61 13.31
C LEU A 234 -19.68 21.73 12.11
N VAL A 235 -19.57 22.28 10.91
CA VAL A 235 -19.90 21.64 9.64
C VAL A 235 -18.73 21.88 8.68
N LEU A 236 -18.39 20.89 7.85
CA LEU A 236 -17.34 21.00 6.83
C LEU A 236 -17.88 20.76 5.42
N SER A 237 -17.30 21.45 4.42
CA SER A 237 -17.50 21.09 3.02
C SER A 237 -16.80 19.76 2.72
N PHE A 238 -17.24 19.02 1.71
CA PHE A 238 -16.59 17.78 1.26
C PHE A 238 -15.10 17.96 0.99
N ALA A 239 -14.70 19.00 0.26
CA ALA A 239 -13.28 19.29 0.03
C ALA A 239 -12.46 19.43 1.34
N ALA A 240 -12.95 20.22 2.30
CA ALA A 240 -12.27 20.40 3.59
C ALA A 240 -12.24 19.11 4.44
N LEU A 241 -13.25 18.25 4.28
CA LEU A 241 -13.34 16.97 4.97
C LEU A 241 -12.37 15.95 4.33
N GLU A 242 -12.24 15.96 3.00
CA GLU A 242 -11.27 15.18 2.25
C GLU A 242 -9.84 15.56 2.64
N ASP A 243 -9.50 16.84 2.55
CA ASP A 243 -8.18 17.38 2.91
C ASP A 243 -7.78 16.94 4.32
N TYR A 244 -8.71 17.04 5.28
CA TYR A 244 -8.44 16.64 6.65
C TYR A 244 -8.09 15.16 6.80
N TYR A 245 -8.93 14.27 6.26
CA TYR A 245 -8.71 12.83 6.43
C TYR A 245 -7.54 12.31 5.60
N GLN A 246 -7.23 12.92 4.46
CA GLN A 246 -6.05 12.58 3.66
C GLN A 246 -4.75 13.04 4.33
N GLU A 247 -4.69 14.28 4.82
CA GLU A 247 -3.43 14.86 5.32
C GLU A 247 -3.18 14.61 6.82
N GLN A 248 -4.24 14.60 7.64
CA GLN A 248 -4.13 14.63 9.10
C GLN A 248 -4.79 13.44 9.79
N GLY A 249 -5.55 12.62 9.06
CA GLY A 249 -6.37 11.55 9.61
C GLY A 249 -5.56 10.44 10.30
N ARG A 250 -5.85 10.24 11.59
CA ARG A 250 -5.16 9.30 12.49
C ARG A 250 -5.86 7.94 12.53
N ASP A 251 -5.15 6.90 12.98
CA ASP A 251 -5.70 5.54 13.01
C ASP A 251 -6.86 5.34 13.97
N TRP A 252 -6.91 6.07 15.08
CA TRP A 252 -8.09 6.07 15.96
C TRP A 252 -9.31 6.71 15.28
N GLU A 253 -9.11 7.66 14.36
CA GLU A 253 -10.19 8.24 13.56
C GLU A 253 -10.66 7.24 12.50
N ARG A 254 -9.75 6.47 11.90
CA ARG A 254 -10.13 5.34 11.04
C ARG A 254 -10.99 4.34 11.82
N TYR A 255 -10.58 3.98 13.04
CA TYR A 255 -11.35 3.12 13.93
C TYR A 255 -12.76 3.68 14.18
N ALA A 256 -12.91 4.98 14.43
CA ALA A 256 -14.22 5.61 14.59
C ALA A 256 -15.04 5.60 13.29
N MET A 257 -14.40 5.88 12.15
CA MET A 257 -15.04 6.00 10.83
C MET A 257 -15.51 4.67 10.23
N VAL A 258 -15.03 3.52 10.73
CA VAL A 258 -15.62 2.19 10.40
C VAL A 258 -17.12 2.16 10.66
N LYS A 259 -17.58 2.91 11.67
CA LYS A 259 -18.98 2.98 12.07
C LYS A 259 -19.75 4.14 11.41
N ALA A 260 -19.11 4.96 10.59
CA ALA A 260 -19.77 6.13 10.00
C ALA A 260 -20.88 5.70 9.03
N GLN A 261 -22.10 6.17 9.27
CA GLN A 261 -23.25 5.94 8.39
C GLN A 261 -23.99 7.24 8.10
N ILE A 262 -24.32 7.48 6.84
CA ILE A 262 -25.13 8.62 6.44
C ILE A 262 -26.58 8.42 6.91
N MET A 263 -27.12 9.43 7.58
CA MET A 263 -28.49 9.43 8.09
C MET A 263 -29.48 9.92 7.02
N GLY A 264 -30.49 9.10 6.75
CA GLY A 264 -31.55 9.40 5.77
C GLY A 264 -31.30 8.71 4.43
N ASP A 265 -31.40 9.46 3.33
CA ASP A 265 -31.18 8.94 1.99
C ASP A 265 -29.68 8.64 1.73
N ASP A 266 -29.31 7.39 1.94
CA ASP A 266 -27.98 6.84 1.66
C ASP A 266 -27.79 6.56 0.14
N GLY A 267 -28.83 6.68 -0.69
CA GLY A 267 -28.78 6.36 -2.12
C GLY A 267 -28.41 7.53 -3.04
N GLY A 268 -28.47 8.77 -2.55
CA GLY A 268 -28.24 9.98 -3.33
C GLY A 268 -26.82 10.13 -3.90
N GLU A 269 -26.68 11.01 -4.89
CA GLU A 269 -25.41 11.32 -5.56
C GLU A 269 -24.34 11.81 -4.55
N TYR A 270 -24.66 12.84 -3.76
CA TYR A 270 -23.76 13.38 -2.73
C TYR A 270 -23.45 12.37 -1.62
N ALA A 271 -24.36 11.43 -1.31
CA ALA A 271 -24.09 10.37 -0.35
C ALA A 271 -23.07 9.37 -0.91
N SER A 272 -23.18 9.03 -2.19
CA SER A 272 -22.23 8.17 -2.90
C SER A 272 -20.86 8.80 -3.02
N GLU A 273 -20.80 10.11 -3.32
CA GLU A 273 -19.57 10.89 -3.35
C GLU A 273 -18.85 10.87 -2.00
N LEU A 274 -19.56 11.19 -0.91
CA LEU A 274 -18.98 11.19 0.44
C LEU A 274 -18.47 9.80 0.84
N ARG A 275 -19.19 8.72 0.49
CA ARG A 275 -18.71 7.35 0.73
C ARG A 275 -17.46 7.03 -0.09
N ALA A 276 -17.44 7.39 -1.36
CA ALA A 276 -16.29 7.15 -2.22
C ALA A 276 -15.05 7.88 -1.71
N MET A 277 -15.21 9.10 -1.19
CA MET A 277 -14.17 9.90 -0.55
C MET A 277 -13.65 9.26 0.74
N LEU A 278 -14.54 8.79 1.63
CA LEU A 278 -14.15 8.26 2.94
C LEU A 278 -13.61 6.82 2.88
N ARG A 279 -14.01 6.04 1.88
CA ARG A 279 -13.67 4.60 1.80
C ARG A 279 -12.16 4.32 1.77
N PRO A 280 -11.33 5.03 0.97
CA PRO A 280 -9.87 4.82 0.96
C PRO A 280 -9.21 5.16 2.30
N PHE A 281 -9.77 6.13 3.03
CA PHE A 281 -9.27 6.52 4.36
C PHE A 281 -9.49 5.41 5.40
N VAL A 282 -10.71 4.82 5.42
CA VAL A 282 -11.11 3.80 6.39
C VAL A 282 -10.54 2.42 6.05
N PHE A 283 -10.66 1.98 4.80
CA PHE A 283 -10.33 0.62 4.36
C PHE A 283 -9.15 0.62 3.38
N ARG A 284 -7.93 0.61 3.93
CA ARG A 284 -6.70 0.62 3.14
C ARG A 284 -6.54 -0.70 2.36
N ARG A 285 -6.19 -0.62 1.07
CA ARG A 285 -5.91 -1.80 0.22
C ARG A 285 -4.61 -2.51 0.60
N TYR A 286 -3.64 -1.74 1.09
CA TYR A 286 -2.35 -2.22 1.56
C TYR A 286 -2.25 -1.91 3.05
N ILE A 287 -2.00 -2.96 3.83
CA ILE A 287 -1.74 -2.88 5.26
C ILE A 287 -0.27 -3.19 5.44
N ASP A 288 0.49 -2.18 5.83
CA ASP A 288 1.85 -2.34 6.32
C ASP A 288 1.82 -2.65 7.82
N PHE A 289 2.97 -3.01 8.38
CA PHE A 289 3.06 -3.33 9.81
C PHE A 289 2.89 -2.10 10.71
N SER A 290 3.03 -0.87 10.21
CA SER A 290 2.76 0.34 11.01
C SER A 290 1.29 0.40 11.43
N VAL A 291 0.38 -0.09 10.58
CA VAL A 291 -1.04 -0.23 10.91
C VAL A 291 -1.25 -1.30 11.98
N ILE A 292 -0.56 -2.45 11.87
CA ILE A 292 -0.64 -3.52 12.86
C ILE A 292 -0.09 -3.03 14.21
N GLN A 293 1.01 -2.30 14.22
CA GLN A 293 1.57 -1.72 15.44
C GLN A 293 0.65 -0.65 16.03
N SER A 294 0.03 0.20 15.20
CA SER A 294 -0.97 1.17 15.66
C SER A 294 -2.15 0.47 16.34
N LEU A 295 -2.61 -0.66 15.80
CA LEU A 295 -3.63 -1.51 16.43
C LEU A 295 -3.13 -2.14 17.74
N ARG A 296 -1.88 -2.62 17.81
CA ARG A 296 -1.26 -3.08 19.07
C ARG A 296 -1.18 -1.97 20.12
N ASN A 297 -0.81 -0.75 19.71
CA ASN A 297 -0.73 0.41 20.59
C ASN A 297 -2.12 0.78 21.15
N MET A 298 -3.17 0.72 20.32
CA MET A 298 -4.55 0.89 20.77
C MET A 298 -5.00 -0.24 21.71
N LYS A 299 -4.68 -1.51 21.41
CA LYS A 299 -4.91 -2.67 22.29
C LYS A 299 -4.26 -2.45 23.67
N GLY A 300 -2.99 -2.05 23.69
CA GLY A 300 -2.24 -1.74 24.89
C GLY A 300 -2.80 -0.55 25.68
N MET A 301 -3.30 0.48 24.99
CA MET A 301 -3.98 1.61 25.64
C MET A 301 -5.27 1.17 26.34
N ILE A 302 -6.08 0.34 25.66
CA ILE A 302 -7.30 -0.24 26.24
C ILE A 302 -6.95 -1.08 27.48
N ALA A 303 -5.97 -1.98 27.37
CA ALA A 303 -5.55 -2.83 28.48
C ALA A 303 -5.00 -2.02 29.68
N ARG A 304 -4.18 -1.01 29.44
CA ARG A 304 -3.66 -0.11 30.51
C ARG A 304 -4.78 0.67 31.18
N GLU A 305 -5.77 1.15 30.42
CA GLU A 305 -6.91 1.88 30.99
C GLU A 305 -7.75 1.00 31.92
N VAL A 306 -8.02 -0.24 31.52
CA VAL A 306 -8.72 -1.24 32.35
C VAL A 306 -7.96 -1.47 33.66
N ARG A 307 -6.63 -1.73 33.58
CA ARG A 307 -5.77 -1.93 34.76
C ARG A 307 -5.74 -0.70 35.68
N ARG A 308 -5.61 0.51 35.12
CA ARG A 308 -5.49 1.76 35.87
C ARG A 308 -6.77 2.10 36.63
N ARG A 309 -7.94 1.92 36.01
CA ARG A 309 -9.22 2.32 36.60
C ARG A 309 -9.81 1.27 37.55
N GLY A 310 -9.39 0.00 37.45
CA GLY A 310 -9.88 -1.07 38.35
C GLY A 310 -11.40 -1.30 38.30
N LEU A 311 -12.05 -0.94 37.19
CA LEU A 311 -13.51 -0.98 37.03
C LEU A 311 -14.00 -2.43 36.85
N LYS A 312 -14.26 -3.13 37.96
CA LYS A 312 -14.79 -4.50 37.93
C LYS A 312 -16.28 -4.57 37.59
N GLU A 313 -17.06 -3.57 38.02
CA GLU A 313 -18.52 -3.55 37.88
C GLU A 313 -19.01 -2.82 36.62
N ASN A 314 -18.13 -2.51 35.66
CA ASN A 314 -18.49 -1.76 34.44
C ASN A 314 -18.56 -2.69 33.22
N ILE A 315 -19.76 -2.85 32.64
CA ILE A 315 -20.02 -3.80 31.54
C ILE A 315 -19.42 -3.39 30.19
N LYS A 316 -19.05 -2.11 30.03
CA LYS A 316 -18.47 -1.57 28.79
C LYS A 316 -16.95 -1.50 28.85
N LEU A 317 -16.41 -0.95 29.94
CA LEU A 317 -14.99 -0.65 30.13
C LEU A 317 -14.25 -1.67 30.98
N GLY A 318 -14.94 -2.63 31.61
CA GLY A 318 -14.31 -3.73 32.33
C GLY A 318 -13.59 -4.70 31.38
N ALA A 319 -12.66 -5.48 31.92
CA ALA A 319 -11.98 -6.54 31.17
C ALA A 319 -13.01 -7.53 30.62
N GLY A 320 -13.01 -7.79 29.31
CA GLY A 320 -14.02 -8.60 28.65
C GLY A 320 -15.36 -7.90 28.35
N GLY A 321 -15.44 -6.59 28.55
CA GLY A 321 -16.65 -5.81 28.32
C GLY A 321 -16.92 -5.50 26.84
N ILE A 322 -18.01 -4.77 26.58
CA ILE A 322 -18.49 -4.43 25.24
C ILE A 322 -17.39 -3.76 24.38
N ARG A 323 -16.56 -2.89 24.96
CA ARG A 323 -15.50 -2.19 24.21
C ARG A 323 -14.44 -3.14 23.67
N GLU A 324 -14.12 -4.22 24.38
CA GLU A 324 -13.16 -5.21 23.90
C GLU A 324 -13.73 -6.02 22.72
N ILE A 325 -15.03 -6.33 22.72
CA ILE A 325 -15.70 -6.97 21.58
C ILE A 325 -15.70 -6.06 20.36
N GLU A 326 -16.09 -4.79 20.54
CA GLU A 326 -16.05 -3.77 19.48
C GLU A 326 -14.63 -3.68 18.88
N PHE A 327 -13.62 -3.65 19.75
CA PHE A 327 -12.23 -3.59 19.31
C PHE A 327 -11.79 -4.82 18.52
N ILE A 328 -12.09 -6.04 18.99
CA ILE A 328 -11.78 -7.29 18.29
C ILE A 328 -12.34 -7.26 16.86
N VAL A 329 -13.63 -6.93 16.73
CA VAL A 329 -14.30 -6.94 15.42
C VAL A 329 -13.73 -5.89 14.50
N GLN A 330 -13.60 -4.64 14.97
CA GLN A 330 -13.13 -3.52 14.14
C GLN A 330 -11.66 -3.65 13.74
N VAL A 331 -10.84 -4.33 14.55
CA VAL A 331 -9.47 -4.69 14.16
C VAL A 331 -9.44 -5.50 12.87
N PHE A 332 -10.29 -6.53 12.74
CA PHE A 332 -10.37 -7.31 11.50
C PHE A 332 -10.88 -6.46 10.32
N GLN A 333 -11.82 -5.54 10.57
CA GLN A 333 -12.29 -4.61 9.54
C GLN A 333 -11.18 -3.70 9.03
N LEU A 334 -10.33 -3.18 9.92
CA LEU A 334 -9.22 -2.31 9.55
C LEU A 334 -8.09 -3.08 8.83
N ILE A 335 -7.81 -4.32 9.21
CA ILE A 335 -6.76 -5.15 8.60
C ILE A 335 -7.19 -5.75 7.26
N ARG A 336 -8.43 -6.25 7.17
CA ARG A 336 -8.87 -7.04 6.01
C ARG A 336 -9.93 -6.34 5.17
N GLY A 337 -10.63 -5.35 5.71
CA GLY A 337 -11.76 -4.70 5.04
C GLY A 337 -11.41 -4.04 3.71
N GLY A 338 -10.17 -3.60 3.49
CA GLY A 338 -9.74 -3.08 2.19
C GLY A 338 -9.69 -4.13 1.06
N ARG A 339 -9.55 -5.42 1.41
CA ARG A 339 -9.52 -6.55 0.48
C ARG A 339 -10.81 -7.37 0.50
N GLU A 340 -11.49 -7.41 1.65
CA GLU A 340 -12.70 -8.20 1.89
C GLU A 340 -13.91 -7.27 2.08
N PRO A 341 -14.74 -7.04 1.03
CA PRO A 341 -15.90 -6.15 1.12
C PRO A 341 -16.93 -6.54 2.19
N SER A 342 -17.03 -7.83 2.52
CA SER A 342 -17.93 -8.34 3.57
C SER A 342 -17.59 -7.79 4.97
N LEU A 343 -16.34 -7.38 5.19
CA LEU A 343 -15.89 -6.76 6.44
C LEU A 343 -16.05 -5.23 6.46
N GLN A 344 -16.65 -4.63 5.42
CA GLN A 344 -16.93 -3.18 5.37
C GLN A 344 -18.30 -2.81 5.97
N SER A 345 -19.01 -3.79 6.57
CA SER A 345 -20.27 -3.55 7.28
C SER A 345 -20.06 -2.60 8.47
N ARG A 346 -20.99 -1.66 8.69
CA ARG A 346 -20.93 -0.77 9.86
C ARG A 346 -21.38 -1.50 11.13
N SER A 347 -22.26 -2.49 11.00
CA SER A 347 -22.84 -3.23 12.14
C SER A 347 -21.92 -4.34 12.63
N LEU A 348 -21.81 -4.51 13.96
CA LEU A 348 -20.91 -5.50 14.58
C LEU A 348 -21.31 -6.94 14.27
N LEU A 349 -22.60 -7.29 14.40
CA LEU A 349 -23.08 -8.68 14.26
C LEU A 349 -22.92 -9.26 12.84
N PRO A 350 -23.28 -8.54 11.74
CA PRO A 350 -22.98 -8.99 10.39
C PRO A 350 -21.47 -9.13 10.13
N THR A 351 -20.66 -8.25 10.73
CA THR A 351 -19.20 -8.33 10.62
C THR A 351 -18.64 -9.56 11.32
N LEU A 352 -19.15 -9.92 12.52
CA LEU A 352 -18.78 -11.17 13.19
C LEU A 352 -19.12 -12.40 12.35
N ALA A 353 -20.28 -12.41 11.68
CA ALA A 353 -20.64 -13.49 10.76
C ALA A 353 -19.66 -13.57 9.57
N ALA A 354 -19.24 -12.43 9.02
CA ALA A 354 -18.22 -12.40 7.97
C ALA A 354 -16.83 -12.86 8.47
N ILE A 355 -16.44 -12.50 9.69
CA ILE A 355 -15.19 -12.96 10.34
C ILE A 355 -15.18 -14.49 10.48
N ASP A 356 -16.32 -15.08 10.87
CA ASP A 356 -16.51 -16.52 10.99
C ASP A 356 -16.42 -17.22 9.62
N GLN A 357 -17.15 -16.72 8.62
CA GLN A 357 -17.14 -17.25 7.24
C GLN A 357 -15.76 -17.18 6.58
N LEU A 358 -14.94 -16.20 6.95
CA LEU A 358 -13.57 -16.02 6.45
C LEU A 358 -12.51 -16.76 7.30
N HIS A 359 -12.94 -17.47 8.35
CA HIS A 359 -12.06 -18.19 9.28
C HIS A 359 -10.94 -17.32 9.87
N LEU A 360 -11.26 -16.07 10.20
CA LEU A 360 -10.30 -15.10 10.75
C LEU A 360 -10.09 -15.23 12.26
N LEU A 361 -10.97 -15.97 12.93
CA LEU A 361 -10.86 -16.38 14.33
C LEU A 361 -10.86 -17.90 14.45
N PRO A 362 -10.34 -18.46 15.56
CA PRO A 362 -10.47 -19.88 15.86
C PRO A 362 -11.93 -20.35 15.83
N GLU A 363 -12.14 -21.61 15.49
CA GLU A 363 -13.47 -22.21 15.40
C GLU A 363 -14.24 -22.05 16.73
N GLY A 364 -15.45 -21.47 16.66
CA GLY A 364 -16.31 -21.21 17.82
C GLY A 364 -16.10 -19.86 18.53
N ASP A 365 -14.99 -19.15 18.28
CA ASP A 365 -14.71 -17.87 18.94
C ASP A 365 -15.65 -16.76 18.45
N ALA A 366 -15.99 -16.73 17.16
CA ALA A 366 -16.94 -15.77 16.61
C ALA A 366 -18.35 -15.93 17.22
N GLN A 367 -18.81 -17.17 17.40
CA GLN A 367 -20.08 -17.49 18.06
C GLN A 367 -20.05 -17.08 19.55
N THR A 368 -18.94 -17.34 20.22
CA THR A 368 -18.73 -16.91 21.62
C THR A 368 -18.82 -15.39 21.77
N LEU A 369 -18.18 -14.63 20.87
CA LEU A 369 -18.28 -13.17 20.86
C LEU A 369 -19.70 -12.67 20.58
N ARG A 370 -20.43 -13.34 19.67
CA ARG A 370 -21.83 -13.00 19.36
C ARG A 370 -22.74 -13.18 20.58
N GLU A 371 -22.62 -14.30 21.27
CA GLU A 371 -23.40 -14.57 22.49
C GLU A 371 -23.06 -13.59 23.61
N ALA A 372 -21.77 -13.33 23.84
CA ALA A 372 -21.31 -12.35 24.83
C ALA A 372 -21.82 -10.94 24.52
N TYR A 373 -21.76 -10.53 23.25
CA TYR A 373 -22.23 -9.21 22.82
C TYR A 373 -23.72 -9.02 23.08
N LEU A 374 -24.56 -9.96 22.61
CA LEU A 374 -26.01 -9.87 22.82
C LEU A 374 -26.37 -9.88 24.31
N PHE A 375 -25.70 -10.73 25.10
CA PHE A 375 -25.90 -10.77 26.56
C PHE A 375 -25.55 -9.44 27.23
N LEU A 376 -24.39 -8.86 26.91
CA LEU A 376 -23.93 -7.60 27.49
C LEU A 376 -24.79 -6.42 27.04
N ARG A 377 -25.18 -6.35 25.76
CA ARG A 377 -26.06 -5.29 25.23
C ARG A 377 -27.44 -5.35 25.83
N ARG A 378 -27.99 -6.56 26.02
CA ARG A 378 -29.26 -6.76 26.72
C ARG A 378 -29.19 -6.28 28.16
N LEU A 379 -28.16 -6.69 28.90
CA LEU A 379 -27.96 -6.28 30.29
C LEU A 379 -27.81 -4.75 30.41
N GLU A 380 -27.01 -4.14 29.53
CA GLU A 380 -26.84 -2.68 29.46
C GLU A 380 -28.16 -1.97 29.17
N ASN A 381 -28.89 -2.39 28.14
CA ASN A 381 -30.14 -1.76 27.75
C ASN A 381 -31.21 -1.91 28.83
N LEU A 382 -31.34 -3.08 29.46
CA LEU A 382 -32.26 -3.30 30.58
C LEU A 382 -31.92 -2.39 31.75
N LEU A 383 -30.64 -2.32 32.14
CA LEU A 383 -30.16 -1.43 33.20
C LEU A 383 -30.50 0.04 32.92
N GLN A 384 -30.23 0.50 31.69
CA GLN A 384 -30.52 1.86 31.28
C GLN A 384 -32.02 2.14 31.22
N SER A 385 -32.83 1.16 30.82
CA SER A 385 -34.29 1.31 30.71
C SER A 385 -35.02 1.40 32.05
N ILE A 386 -34.35 1.13 33.18
CA ILE A 386 -34.94 1.33 34.51
C ILE A 386 -35.30 2.82 34.70
N ASN A 387 -34.37 3.72 34.37
CA ASN A 387 -34.51 5.16 34.62
C ASN A 387 -34.28 6.04 33.37
N ASP A 388 -34.03 5.47 32.19
CA ASP A 388 -33.54 6.18 31.00
C ASP A 388 -32.23 6.95 31.28
N GLU A 389 -31.31 6.27 31.98
CA GLU A 389 -30.02 6.84 32.41
C GLU A 389 -28.85 6.22 31.66
N GLN A 390 -27.83 7.02 31.34
CA GLN A 390 -26.61 6.58 30.66
C GLN A 390 -25.64 5.94 31.68
N THR A 391 -26.03 4.79 32.23
CA THR A 391 -25.17 4.00 33.12
C THR A 391 -24.60 2.77 32.40
N GLN A 392 -23.38 2.42 32.78
CA GLN A 392 -22.65 1.21 32.36
C GLN A 392 -22.15 0.42 33.59
N THR A 393 -22.51 0.87 34.79
CA THR A 393 -22.03 0.32 36.05
C THR A 393 -23.19 -0.45 36.70
N LEU A 394 -22.93 -1.69 37.10
CA LEU A 394 -23.92 -2.53 37.75
C LEU A 394 -24.43 -1.89 39.05
N PRO A 395 -25.72 -2.08 39.39
CA PRO A 395 -26.31 -1.47 40.58
C PRO A 395 -25.77 -2.09 41.86
N ALA A 396 -25.62 -1.25 42.88
CA ALA A 396 -25.28 -1.69 44.23
C ALA A 396 -26.52 -2.02 45.08
N ASP A 397 -27.67 -1.42 44.75
CA ASP A 397 -28.92 -1.57 45.49
C ASP A 397 -29.64 -2.88 45.17
N GLU A 398 -30.33 -3.44 46.16
CA GLU A 398 -30.98 -4.75 46.06
C GLU A 398 -32.15 -4.76 45.04
N LEU A 399 -32.87 -3.64 44.92
CA LEU A 399 -34.02 -3.54 44.02
C LEU A 399 -33.59 -3.66 42.56
N ASN A 400 -32.63 -2.86 42.12
CA ASN A 400 -32.17 -2.88 40.73
C ASN A 400 -31.42 -4.17 40.39
N ARG A 401 -30.73 -4.79 41.38
CA ARG A 401 -30.18 -6.15 41.22
C ARG A 401 -31.29 -7.17 40.96
N ALA A 402 -32.38 -7.12 41.72
CA ALA A 402 -33.53 -8.00 41.54
C ALA A 402 -34.24 -7.73 40.19
N ARG A 403 -34.40 -6.47 39.80
CA ARG A 403 -34.95 -6.07 38.49
C ARG A 403 -34.12 -6.68 37.36
N LEU A 404 -32.81 -6.50 37.37
CA LEU A 404 -31.91 -7.02 36.34
C LEU A 404 -31.88 -8.54 36.28
N ALA A 405 -31.80 -9.23 37.43
CA ALA A 405 -31.86 -10.69 37.46
C ALA A 405 -33.14 -11.20 36.79
N TRP A 406 -34.29 -10.64 37.16
CA TRP A 406 -35.59 -11.00 36.57
C TRP A 406 -35.66 -10.66 35.06
N GLY A 407 -35.26 -9.46 34.65
CA GLY A 407 -35.27 -9.04 33.24
C GLY A 407 -34.31 -9.87 32.36
N MET A 408 -33.18 -10.30 32.94
CA MET A 408 -32.23 -11.24 32.33
C MET A 408 -32.68 -12.70 32.41
N GLY A 409 -33.81 -12.99 33.04
CA GLY A 409 -34.38 -14.34 33.12
C GLY A 409 -33.54 -15.27 33.98
N MET A 410 -32.85 -14.71 34.99
CA MET A 410 -32.02 -15.40 35.96
C MET A 410 -32.76 -15.52 37.28
N ASP A 411 -32.48 -16.59 38.04
CA ASP A 411 -33.14 -16.86 39.32
C ASP A 411 -32.83 -15.79 40.37
N ASP A 412 -31.58 -15.34 40.43
CA ASP A 412 -31.13 -14.31 41.35
C ASP A 412 -29.92 -13.52 40.81
N TRP A 413 -29.46 -12.55 41.61
CA TRP A 413 -28.29 -11.73 41.27
C TRP A 413 -27.00 -12.54 41.18
N ALA A 414 -26.83 -13.57 42.02
CA ALA A 414 -25.63 -14.39 42.02
C ALA A 414 -25.49 -15.14 40.70
N ALA A 415 -26.55 -15.79 40.23
CA ALA A 415 -26.62 -16.47 38.95
C ALA A 415 -26.34 -15.51 37.77
N LEU A 416 -26.89 -14.29 37.80
CA LEU A 416 -26.61 -13.28 36.79
C LEU A 416 -25.11 -12.89 36.77
N THR A 417 -24.51 -12.64 37.93
CA THR A 417 -23.09 -12.25 38.01
C THR A 417 -22.13 -13.37 37.62
N GLU A 418 -22.46 -14.63 37.94
CA GLU A 418 -21.67 -15.79 37.51
C GLU A 418 -21.69 -15.93 35.98
N ARG A 419 -22.88 -15.83 35.38
CA ARG A 419 -23.01 -15.87 33.91
C ARG A 419 -22.28 -14.70 33.24
N LEU A 420 -22.39 -13.49 33.81
CA LEU A 420 -21.68 -12.31 33.32
C LEU A 420 -20.16 -12.51 33.36
N ALA A 421 -19.62 -13.01 34.48
CA ALA A 421 -18.20 -13.27 34.62
C ALA A 421 -17.68 -14.30 33.61
N ALA A 422 -18.47 -15.35 33.32
CA ALA A 422 -18.13 -16.34 32.30
C ALA A 422 -18.07 -15.74 30.87
N GLN A 423 -19.03 -14.88 30.53
CA GLN A 423 -19.06 -14.19 29.24
C GLN A 423 -17.85 -13.25 29.09
N MET A 424 -17.62 -12.38 30.08
CA MET A 424 -16.50 -11.44 30.07
C MET A 424 -15.14 -12.16 30.08
N GLY A 425 -15.01 -13.27 30.81
CA GLY A 425 -13.80 -14.09 30.80
C GLY A 425 -13.47 -14.66 29.42
N SER A 426 -14.49 -15.08 28.67
CA SER A 426 -14.34 -15.61 27.31
C SER A 426 -13.91 -14.53 26.33
N VAL A 427 -14.54 -13.35 26.38
CA VAL A 427 -14.14 -12.18 25.57
C VAL A 427 -12.70 -11.79 25.87
N ARG A 428 -12.33 -11.77 27.15
CA ARG A 428 -10.98 -11.35 27.58
C ARG A 428 -9.89 -12.28 27.07
N ARG A 429 -10.15 -13.59 27.03
CA ARG A 429 -9.24 -14.56 26.41
C ARG A 429 -9.00 -14.20 24.94
N ILE A 430 -10.08 -14.06 24.17
CA ILE A 430 -10.00 -13.74 22.72
C ILE A 430 -9.30 -12.39 22.51
N PHE A 431 -9.58 -11.39 23.34
CA PHE A 431 -8.92 -10.08 23.28
C PHE A 431 -7.40 -10.16 23.51
N ASN A 432 -6.94 -11.01 24.45
CA ASN A 432 -5.51 -11.18 24.70
C ASN A 432 -4.81 -11.86 23.50
N GLU A 433 -5.43 -12.87 22.91
CA GLU A 433 -4.92 -13.61 21.74
C GLU A 433 -4.95 -12.78 20.44
N LEU A 434 -5.73 -11.69 20.41
CA LEU A 434 -5.86 -10.78 19.27
C LEU A 434 -4.57 -10.01 19.00
N ILE A 435 -3.93 -10.24 17.84
CA ILE A 435 -2.68 -9.61 17.39
C ILE A 435 -1.57 -9.76 18.45
N GLY A 436 -0.68 -10.75 18.24
CA GLY A 436 0.34 -11.16 19.21
C GLY A 436 1.05 -10.01 19.92
N ASP A 437 1.25 -10.17 21.23
CA ASP A 437 1.89 -9.19 22.10
C ASP A 437 3.41 -9.16 21.86
N ASP A 438 3.95 -7.95 21.79
CA ASP A 438 5.39 -7.67 21.83
C ASP A 438 5.92 -7.73 23.28
N GLU A 439 5.34 -8.56 24.15
CA GLU A 439 5.87 -8.79 25.50
C GLU A 439 7.05 -9.77 25.44
N GLY A 440 8.06 -9.38 24.65
CA GLY A 440 9.46 -9.73 24.86
C GLY A 440 10.15 -8.62 25.63
N GLU A 441 9.64 -8.24 26.82
CA GLU A 441 10.39 -7.41 27.76
C GLU A 441 11.62 -8.21 28.24
N SER A 442 12.73 -8.13 27.52
CA SER A 442 14.02 -8.68 27.94
C SER A 442 15.20 -7.86 27.43
N GLN A 443 16.01 -7.36 28.39
CA GLN A 443 17.39 -6.88 28.26
C GLN A 443 17.71 -5.63 27.41
N GLU A 444 16.86 -5.16 26.49
CA GLU A 444 17.18 -4.03 25.60
C GLU A 444 17.20 -2.63 26.27
N ASP A 445 16.44 -2.41 27.35
CA ASP A 445 16.32 -1.06 27.93
C ASP A 445 17.63 -0.53 28.55
N ALA A 446 18.52 -1.40 29.04
CA ALA A 446 19.81 -1.00 29.63
C ALA A 446 20.90 -0.66 28.60
N LEU A 447 20.82 -1.22 27.38
CA LEU A 447 21.71 -0.86 26.27
C LEU A 447 21.30 0.47 25.63
N SER A 448 20.03 0.87 25.77
CA SER A 448 19.47 2.03 25.09
C SER A 448 19.92 3.40 25.64
N GLU A 449 20.34 3.51 26.90
CA GLU A 449 20.65 4.83 27.51
C GLU A 449 21.90 5.47 26.90
N ASN A 450 23.03 4.76 26.80
CA ASN A 450 24.29 5.31 26.28
C ASN A 450 24.19 5.71 24.78
N TRP A 451 23.40 4.98 23.98
CA TRP A 451 23.19 5.31 22.57
C TRP A 451 22.15 6.43 22.38
N ARG A 452 21.20 6.58 23.32
CA ARG A 452 20.32 7.76 23.37
C ARG A 452 21.10 9.01 23.72
N GLU A 453 22.04 8.96 24.67
CA GLU A 453 22.95 10.07 24.99
C GLU A 453 23.76 10.50 23.75
N LEU A 454 24.34 9.55 23.01
CA LEU A 454 25.07 9.83 21.76
C LEU A 454 24.21 10.58 20.73
N TRP A 455 22.90 10.31 20.66
CA TRP A 455 21.98 11.00 19.75
C TRP A 455 21.49 12.35 20.29
N GLN A 456 21.18 12.43 21.58
CA GLN A 456 20.51 13.58 22.20
C GLN A 456 21.48 14.69 22.60
N ASP A 457 22.66 14.36 23.11
CA ASP A 457 23.62 15.33 23.60
C ASP A 457 24.37 15.99 22.44
N ALA A 458 24.57 17.30 22.51
CA ALA A 458 25.34 18.02 21.49
C ALA A 458 26.82 17.64 21.61
N LEU A 459 27.20 16.52 20.97
CA LEU A 459 28.54 15.97 20.99
C LEU A 459 29.56 17.05 20.58
N GLN A 460 30.53 17.31 21.44
CA GLN A 460 31.72 18.10 21.11
C GLN A 460 32.79 17.16 20.54
N GLU A 461 33.74 17.67 19.74
CA GLU A 461 34.78 16.85 19.09
C GLU A 461 35.69 16.09 20.10
N ASP A 462 35.70 16.49 21.37
CA ASP A 462 36.50 15.90 22.46
C ASP A 462 35.73 14.86 23.32
N ASP A 463 34.50 14.47 22.95
CA ASP A 463 33.67 13.58 23.79
C ASP A 463 34.16 12.12 23.79
N THR A 464 34.62 11.65 24.96
CA THR A 464 35.11 10.28 25.16
C THR A 464 33.97 9.33 25.53
N THR A 465 32.98 9.21 24.64
CA THR A 465 31.86 8.28 24.85
C THR A 465 32.34 6.81 24.88
N PRO A 466 31.97 6.00 25.89
CA PRO A 466 32.42 4.62 26.02
C PRO A 466 32.05 3.73 24.84
N VAL A 467 30.95 4.04 24.14
CA VAL A 467 30.42 3.21 23.04
C VAL A 467 31.28 3.26 21.77
N LEU A 468 32.12 4.29 21.61
CA LEU A 468 33.04 4.45 20.46
C LEU A 468 34.50 4.13 20.80
N ALA A 469 34.79 3.62 22.01
CA ALA A 469 36.15 3.40 22.48
C ALA A 469 36.96 2.37 21.67
N HIS A 470 36.27 1.48 20.95
CA HIS A 470 36.88 0.45 20.10
C HIS A 470 37.37 1.00 18.73
N LEU A 471 36.94 2.20 18.34
CA LEU A 471 37.34 2.85 17.09
C LEU A 471 38.65 3.63 17.26
N SER A 472 39.40 3.77 16.17
CA SER A 472 40.57 4.65 16.09
C SER A 472 40.19 6.12 16.34
N ASP A 473 41.14 6.95 16.78
CA ASP A 473 40.87 8.37 17.04
C ASP A 473 40.44 9.14 15.78
N ASP A 474 40.88 8.71 14.60
CA ASP A 474 40.44 9.30 13.33
C ASP A 474 39.01 8.90 12.98
N ASP A 475 38.69 7.61 13.07
CA ASP A 475 37.36 7.08 12.77
C ASP A 475 36.31 7.59 13.76
N ARG A 476 36.67 7.71 15.04
CA ARG A 476 35.80 8.28 16.07
C ARG A 476 35.44 9.72 15.76
N ARG A 477 36.42 10.56 15.41
CA ARG A 477 36.19 11.96 15.00
C ARG A 477 35.28 12.04 13.76
N ARG A 478 35.49 11.14 12.79
CA ARG A 478 34.64 11.08 11.59
C ARG A 478 33.20 10.67 11.92
N VAL A 479 32.99 9.67 12.77
CA VAL A 479 31.64 9.24 13.20
C VAL A 479 30.91 10.37 13.93
N VAL A 480 31.56 11.02 14.90
CA VAL A 480 30.97 12.15 15.64
C VAL A 480 30.61 13.30 14.69
N ALA A 481 31.49 13.66 13.75
CA ALA A 481 31.23 14.68 12.76
C ALA A 481 30.00 14.33 11.87
N LEU A 482 29.89 13.08 11.41
CA LEU A 482 28.75 12.62 10.59
C LEU A 482 27.41 12.71 11.35
N ILE A 483 27.38 12.32 12.63
CA ILE A 483 26.18 12.41 13.48
C ILE A 483 25.81 13.88 13.69
N ALA A 484 26.79 14.73 14.02
CA ALA A 484 26.56 16.15 14.25
C ALA A 484 26.06 16.88 12.99
N ASP A 485 26.64 16.58 11.83
CA ASP A 485 26.23 17.18 10.56
C ASP A 485 24.82 16.73 10.15
N PHE A 486 24.48 15.46 10.36
CA PHE A 486 23.12 14.97 10.13
C PHE A 486 22.09 15.66 11.04
N ARG A 487 22.42 15.91 12.31
CA ARG A 487 21.56 16.69 13.24
C ARG A 487 21.39 18.14 12.81
N LYS A 488 22.44 18.80 12.34
CA LYS A 488 22.31 20.15 11.75
C LYS A 488 21.40 20.15 10.53
N GLU A 489 21.41 19.08 9.74
CA GLU A 489 20.50 18.94 8.60
C GLU A 489 19.04 18.75 9.05
N LEU A 490 18.80 18.00 10.14
CA LEU A 490 17.48 17.89 10.77
C LEU A 490 16.90 19.25 11.17
N ASP A 491 17.70 20.10 11.80
CA ASP A 491 17.24 21.43 12.24
C ASP A 491 16.96 22.39 11.07
N ARG A 492 17.56 22.14 9.90
CA ARG A 492 17.33 22.92 8.67
C ARG A 492 16.06 22.52 7.93
N ARG A 493 15.56 21.30 8.10
CA ARG A 493 14.37 20.79 7.40
C ARG A 493 13.16 20.80 8.33
N THR A 494 12.02 21.26 7.84
CA THR A 494 10.78 21.28 8.62
C THR A 494 10.20 19.86 8.72
N ILE A 495 10.54 19.16 9.81
CA ILE A 495 10.03 17.82 10.11
C ILE A 495 8.87 17.96 11.09
N GLY A 496 7.73 17.33 10.78
CA GLY A 496 6.57 17.30 11.68
C GLY A 496 6.89 16.59 13.00
N PRO A 497 6.10 16.83 14.07
CA PRO A 497 6.35 16.25 15.40
C PRO A 497 6.42 14.71 15.38
N ARG A 498 5.64 14.07 14.49
CA ARG A 498 5.67 12.60 14.29
C ARG A 498 7.01 12.11 13.73
N GLY A 499 7.50 12.73 12.66
CA GLY A 499 8.79 12.35 12.06
C GLY A 499 9.96 12.51 13.04
N ARG A 500 9.94 13.57 13.85
CA ARG A 500 10.95 13.81 14.89
C ARG A 500 10.92 12.74 15.98
N GLN A 501 9.71 12.38 16.45
CA GLN A 501 9.53 11.30 17.42
C GLN A 501 10.04 9.94 16.91
N VAL A 502 9.75 9.61 15.65
CA VAL A 502 10.19 8.35 15.03
C VAL A 502 11.71 8.34 14.87
N LEU A 503 12.32 9.46 14.45
CA LEU A 503 13.78 9.58 14.36
C LEU A 503 14.46 9.44 15.71
N ASP A 504 13.93 10.08 16.76
CA ASP A 504 14.50 9.99 18.10
C ASP A 504 14.43 8.56 18.69
N HIS A 505 13.52 7.73 18.18
CA HIS A 505 13.45 6.31 18.49
C HIS A 505 14.36 5.45 17.59
N LEU A 506 14.38 5.72 16.27
CA LEU A 506 15.16 4.97 15.28
C LEU A 506 16.67 5.19 15.44
N MET A 507 17.11 6.42 15.63
CA MET A 507 18.52 6.80 15.58
C MET A 507 19.38 6.07 16.63
N PRO A 508 18.97 5.93 17.90
CA PRO A 508 19.74 5.14 18.87
C PRO A 508 19.99 3.69 18.43
N HIS A 509 18.97 3.02 17.87
CA HIS A 509 19.09 1.63 17.38
C HIS A 509 19.96 1.54 16.11
N LEU A 510 19.80 2.49 15.18
CA LEU A 510 20.64 2.56 14.00
C LEU A 510 22.10 2.81 14.37
N LEU A 511 22.36 3.74 15.29
CA LEU A 511 23.71 4.07 15.75
C LEU A 511 24.33 2.91 16.52
N SER A 512 23.58 2.17 17.34
CA SER A 512 24.12 1.01 18.04
C SER A 512 24.62 -0.06 17.07
N ASP A 513 23.86 -0.35 16.03
CA ASP A 513 24.21 -1.37 15.03
C ASP A 513 25.33 -0.91 14.08
N VAL A 514 25.32 0.35 13.66
CA VAL A 514 26.33 0.91 12.75
C VAL A 514 27.65 1.16 13.47
N CYS A 515 27.61 1.83 14.63
CA CYS A 515 28.81 2.30 15.31
C CYS A 515 29.53 1.21 16.12
N SER A 516 28.89 0.06 16.34
CA SER A 516 29.55 -1.12 16.93
C SER A 516 30.41 -1.90 15.92
N ARG A 517 30.41 -1.48 14.64
CA ARG A 517 31.21 -2.10 13.58
C ARG A 517 32.61 -1.47 13.49
N PRO A 518 33.65 -2.25 13.15
CA PRO A 518 34.99 -1.71 12.96
C PRO A 518 35.11 -0.75 11.77
N ASP A 519 34.20 -0.87 10.79
CA ASP A 519 34.15 -0.04 9.59
C ASP A 519 33.18 1.16 9.71
N ALA A 520 32.67 1.46 10.92
CA ALA A 520 31.56 2.39 11.19
C ALA A 520 31.51 3.71 10.38
N PRO A 521 32.62 4.46 10.14
CA PRO A 521 32.56 5.68 9.35
C PRO A 521 32.01 5.48 7.94
N VAL A 522 32.28 4.31 7.32
CA VAL A 522 31.88 4.00 5.94
C VAL A 522 30.36 3.82 5.80
N PRO A 523 29.70 2.84 6.46
CA PRO A 523 28.25 2.70 6.39
C PRO A 523 27.52 3.93 6.91
N LEU A 524 28.02 4.58 7.96
CA LEU A 524 27.38 5.80 8.46
C LEU A 524 27.37 6.92 7.42
N SER A 525 28.50 7.16 6.74
CA SER A 525 28.58 8.16 5.66
C SER A 525 27.69 7.86 4.45
N ARG A 526 27.30 6.59 4.26
CA ARG A 526 26.42 6.14 3.19
C ARG A 526 24.93 6.16 3.59
N LEU A 527 24.65 5.95 4.88
CA LEU A 527 23.29 5.99 5.43
C LEU A 527 22.78 7.41 5.66
N THR A 528 23.63 8.35 6.06
CA THR A 528 23.19 9.73 6.34
C THR A 528 22.56 10.43 5.13
N PRO A 529 23.07 10.33 3.88
CA PRO A 529 22.39 10.89 2.71
C PRO A 529 21.05 10.22 2.40
N LEU A 530 20.94 8.91 2.64
CA LEU A 530 19.69 8.17 2.49
C LEU A 530 18.64 8.68 3.48
N LEU A 531 18.99 8.73 4.77
CA LEU A 531 18.11 9.23 5.82
C LEU A 531 17.69 10.68 5.57
N ALA A 532 18.62 11.53 5.14
CA ALA A 532 18.36 12.92 4.76
C ALA A 532 17.38 13.02 3.57
N GLY A 533 17.45 12.09 2.62
CA GLY A 533 16.54 11.98 1.49
C GLY A 533 15.10 11.60 1.87
N ILE A 534 14.92 10.81 2.92
CA ILE A 534 13.60 10.30 3.36
C ILE A 534 13.02 11.00 4.58
N ILE A 535 13.73 11.99 5.13
CA ILE A 535 13.44 12.59 6.44
C ILE A 535 12.07 13.28 6.53
N THR A 536 11.56 13.76 5.40
CA THR A 536 10.23 14.39 5.28
C THR A 536 9.13 13.37 5.01
N ARG A 537 9.49 12.10 4.79
CA ARG A 537 8.58 10.98 4.48
C ARG A 537 8.53 10.04 5.66
N THR A 538 7.72 10.40 6.66
CA THR A 538 7.61 9.69 7.94
C THR A 538 7.35 8.20 7.80
N THR A 539 6.61 7.76 6.77
CA THR A 539 6.33 6.34 6.51
C THR A 539 7.59 5.49 6.31
N TYR A 540 8.61 6.00 5.61
CA TYR A 540 9.87 5.26 5.43
C TYR A 540 10.69 5.19 6.72
N LEU A 541 10.65 6.24 7.54
CA LEU A 541 11.30 6.24 8.85
C LEU A 541 10.60 5.26 9.80
N GLU A 542 9.26 5.22 9.77
CA GLU A 542 8.47 4.25 10.53
C GLU A 542 8.77 2.82 10.08
N LEU A 543 8.87 2.55 8.78
CA LEU A 543 9.28 1.24 8.28
C LEU A 543 10.61 0.78 8.88
N LEU A 544 11.64 1.64 8.89
CA LEU A 544 12.94 1.29 9.47
C LEU A 544 12.90 1.14 11.00
N SER A 545 12.04 1.90 11.67
CA SER A 545 11.85 1.84 13.12
C SER A 545 11.11 0.58 13.57
N GLU A 546 10.11 0.16 12.79
CA GLU A 546 9.18 -0.93 13.14
C GLU A 546 9.71 -2.31 12.74
N PHE A 547 10.63 -2.36 11.76
CA PHE A 547 11.22 -3.60 11.27
C PHE A 547 12.74 -3.64 11.47
N PRO A 548 13.22 -4.10 12.65
CA PRO A 548 14.65 -4.24 12.93
C PRO A 548 15.39 -5.11 11.90
N GLY A 549 14.72 -6.11 11.33
CA GLY A 549 15.26 -6.93 10.24
C GLY A 549 15.60 -6.10 8.99
N ALA A 550 14.70 -5.21 8.57
CA ALA A 550 14.93 -4.33 7.42
C ALA A 550 16.05 -3.32 7.69
N LEU A 551 16.11 -2.76 8.90
CA LEU A 551 17.21 -1.89 9.32
C LEU A 551 18.56 -2.63 9.28
N LYS A 552 18.61 -3.86 9.76
CA LYS A 552 19.83 -4.69 9.72
C LYS A 552 20.28 -4.99 8.28
N HIS A 553 19.35 -5.31 7.38
CA HIS A 553 19.65 -5.52 5.97
C HIS A 553 20.12 -4.23 5.30
N LEU A 554 19.47 -3.09 5.59
CA LEU A 554 19.88 -1.77 5.12
C LEU A 554 21.32 -1.47 5.51
N ILE A 555 21.67 -1.64 6.79
CA ILE A 555 23.02 -1.39 7.31
C ILE A 555 24.03 -2.31 6.64
N SER A 556 23.72 -3.61 6.55
CA SER A 556 24.62 -4.60 5.94
C SER A 556 24.89 -4.31 4.47
N LEU A 557 23.86 -4.00 3.68
CA LEU A 557 24.00 -3.70 2.25
C LEU A 557 24.74 -2.37 2.02
N CYS A 558 24.41 -1.33 2.79
CA CYS A 558 25.11 -0.04 2.70
C CYS A 558 26.57 -0.13 3.15
N ALA A 559 26.89 -0.98 4.14
CA ALA A 559 28.27 -1.27 4.51
C ALA A 559 29.03 -1.93 3.36
N ALA A 560 28.40 -2.91 2.71
CA ALA A 560 29.03 -3.69 1.65
C ALA A 560 29.16 -2.95 0.31
N SER A 561 28.19 -2.09 -0.07
CA SER A 561 28.14 -1.49 -1.40
C SER A 561 27.67 -0.02 -1.38
N PRO A 562 28.51 0.94 -1.83
CA PRO A 562 28.06 2.31 -2.08
C PRO A 562 27.04 2.38 -3.22
N MET A 563 27.12 1.51 -4.24
CA MET A 563 26.14 1.48 -5.34
C MET A 563 24.73 1.22 -4.81
N VAL A 564 24.57 0.24 -3.93
CA VAL A 564 23.27 -0.07 -3.29
C VAL A 564 22.83 1.08 -2.39
N ALA A 565 23.74 1.68 -1.61
CA ALA A 565 23.41 2.84 -0.79
C ALA A 565 22.90 4.03 -1.63
N SER A 566 23.61 4.36 -2.71
CA SER A 566 23.21 5.39 -3.70
C SER A 566 21.87 5.06 -4.34
N GLN A 567 21.61 3.79 -4.66
CA GLN A 567 20.35 3.33 -5.24
C GLN A 567 19.18 3.50 -4.27
N LEU A 568 19.32 3.06 -3.02
CA LEU A 568 18.29 3.18 -1.97
C LEU A 568 18.03 4.64 -1.60
N ALA A 569 19.07 5.49 -1.57
CA ALA A 569 18.91 6.92 -1.36
C ALA A 569 18.15 7.61 -2.51
N ARG A 570 18.40 7.19 -3.76
CA ARG A 570 17.73 7.74 -4.94
C ARG A 570 16.30 7.22 -5.10
N TYR A 571 16.06 5.95 -4.74
CA TYR A 571 14.77 5.28 -4.86
C TYR A 571 14.31 4.68 -3.52
N PRO A 572 13.83 5.51 -2.56
CA PRO A 572 13.42 5.03 -1.24
C PRO A 572 12.29 3.99 -1.21
N LEU A 573 11.52 3.86 -2.29
CA LEU A 573 10.49 2.83 -2.42
C LEU A 573 11.07 1.41 -2.29
N LEU A 574 12.36 1.25 -2.61
CA LEU A 574 13.08 -0.02 -2.52
C LEU A 574 13.31 -0.48 -1.07
N LEU A 575 13.05 0.37 -0.07
CA LEU A 575 13.09 -0.06 1.33
C LEU A 575 12.06 -1.16 1.63
N ASP A 576 11.01 -1.29 0.82
CA ASP A 576 10.02 -2.37 0.91
C ASP A 576 10.65 -3.75 0.61
N GLU A 577 11.61 -3.80 -0.31
CA GLU A 577 12.35 -5.04 -0.64
C GLU A 577 13.19 -5.55 0.54
N LEU A 578 13.47 -4.70 1.53
CA LEU A 578 14.23 -5.07 2.73
C LEU A 578 13.40 -5.81 3.78
N LEU A 579 12.07 -5.85 3.62
CA LEU A 579 11.15 -6.48 4.57
C LEU A 579 11.16 -8.01 4.50
N ASP A 580 11.41 -8.59 3.33
CA ASP A 580 11.46 -10.04 3.12
C ASP A 580 12.85 -10.51 2.65
N PRO A 581 13.65 -11.11 3.55
CA PRO A 581 14.96 -11.62 3.20
C PRO A 581 14.93 -12.71 2.13
N ASN A 582 13.81 -13.45 2.01
CA ASN A 582 13.72 -14.56 1.06
C ASN A 582 13.68 -14.05 -0.38
N THR A 583 13.01 -12.93 -0.64
CA THR A 583 12.98 -12.33 -1.98
C THR A 583 14.20 -11.44 -2.22
N LEU A 584 14.71 -10.77 -1.18
CA LEU A 584 15.87 -9.87 -1.28
C LEU A 584 17.14 -10.60 -1.73
N TYR A 585 17.44 -11.76 -1.12
CA TYR A 585 18.67 -12.52 -1.39
C TYR A 585 18.48 -13.68 -2.36
N GLN A 586 17.27 -13.93 -2.84
CA GLN A 586 16.99 -14.87 -3.93
C GLN A 586 16.45 -14.11 -5.14
N PRO A 587 17.32 -13.84 -6.13
CA PRO A 587 16.90 -13.21 -7.38
C PRO A 587 15.82 -14.02 -8.07
N THR A 588 14.99 -13.33 -8.84
CA THR A 588 13.96 -13.95 -9.69
C THR A 588 14.56 -15.05 -10.56
N ALA A 589 13.87 -16.18 -10.65
CA ALA A 589 14.27 -17.27 -11.55
C ALA A 589 14.38 -16.75 -13.00
N THR A 590 15.39 -17.22 -13.74
CA THR A 590 15.73 -16.65 -15.04
C THR A 590 14.61 -16.71 -16.08
N ASP A 591 13.70 -17.68 -15.95
CA ASP A 591 12.52 -17.87 -16.79
C ASP A 591 11.27 -17.11 -16.31
N ALA A 592 11.27 -16.60 -15.07
CA ALA A 592 10.12 -15.97 -14.43
C ALA A 592 10.05 -14.44 -14.57
N TYR A 593 11.11 -13.77 -15.06
CA TYR A 593 11.14 -12.30 -15.15
C TYR A 593 9.96 -11.69 -15.91
N ARG A 594 9.50 -12.34 -16.99
CA ARG A 594 8.34 -11.88 -17.77
C ARG A 594 7.04 -12.02 -16.99
N ASP A 595 6.88 -13.12 -16.26
CA ASP A 595 5.67 -13.42 -15.51
C ASP A 595 5.56 -12.51 -14.26
N GLU A 596 6.67 -12.32 -13.54
CA GLU A 596 6.80 -11.38 -12.43
C GLU A 596 6.51 -9.93 -12.88
N LEU A 597 7.04 -9.52 -14.05
CA LEU A 597 6.76 -8.20 -14.61
C LEU A 597 5.27 -8.05 -14.95
N ARG A 598 4.64 -9.05 -15.58
CA ARG A 598 3.20 -9.02 -15.84
C ARG A 598 2.41 -8.91 -14.54
N GLN A 599 2.74 -9.71 -13.53
CA GLN A 599 2.08 -9.65 -12.23
C GLN A 599 2.22 -8.28 -11.58
N TYR A 600 3.40 -7.66 -11.68
CA TYR A 600 3.66 -6.32 -11.17
C TYR A 600 2.80 -5.24 -11.86
N LEU A 601 2.55 -5.40 -13.17
CA LEU A 601 1.75 -4.47 -13.97
C LEU A 601 0.23 -4.67 -13.84
N LEU A 602 -0.27 -5.79 -13.31
CA LEU A 602 -1.72 -6.05 -13.16
C LEU A 602 -2.47 -4.99 -12.34
N ARG A 603 -1.77 -4.31 -11.42
CA ARG A 603 -2.36 -3.25 -10.56
C ARG A 603 -2.35 -1.86 -11.22
N VAL A 604 -1.73 -1.73 -12.40
CA VAL A 604 -1.52 -0.46 -13.09
C VAL A 604 -2.53 -0.34 -14.23
N PRO A 605 -3.31 0.76 -14.33
CA PRO A 605 -4.25 0.95 -15.43
C PRO A 605 -3.55 0.90 -16.79
N GLU A 606 -4.07 0.13 -17.75
CA GLU A 606 -3.45 -0.03 -19.08
C GLU A 606 -3.49 1.27 -19.91
N GLU A 607 -4.48 2.13 -19.66
CA GLU A 607 -4.67 3.39 -20.38
C GLU A 607 -3.77 4.53 -19.86
N ASP A 608 -3.19 4.38 -18.66
CA ASP A 608 -2.34 5.40 -18.05
C ASP A 608 -0.86 5.15 -18.36
N GLU A 609 -0.37 5.81 -19.41
CA GLU A 609 1.02 5.68 -19.87
C GLU A 609 2.04 6.07 -18.79
N GLU A 610 1.78 7.12 -18.01
CA GLU A 610 2.72 7.63 -17.02
C GLU A 610 2.91 6.63 -15.89
N GLN A 611 1.82 6.03 -15.40
CA GLN A 611 1.89 5.00 -14.38
C GLN A 611 2.54 3.71 -14.90
N GLN A 612 2.27 3.30 -16.15
CA GLN A 612 2.93 2.15 -16.76
C GLN A 612 4.45 2.36 -16.86
N LEU A 613 4.87 3.54 -17.32
CA LEU A 613 6.28 3.93 -17.40
C LEU A 613 6.95 3.91 -16.02
N GLU A 614 6.28 4.45 -15.01
CA GLU A 614 6.78 4.46 -13.64
C GLU A 614 6.92 3.03 -13.09
N ALA A 615 5.92 2.17 -13.31
CA ALA A 615 5.94 0.79 -12.84
C ALA A 615 7.08 -0.04 -13.46
N LEU A 616 7.36 0.11 -14.76
CA LEU A 616 8.49 -0.54 -15.41
C LEU A 616 9.84 -0.14 -14.77
N ARG A 617 9.98 1.14 -14.42
CA ARG A 617 11.20 1.66 -13.77
C ARG A 617 11.33 1.13 -12.35
N GLN A 618 10.25 1.14 -11.58
CA GLN A 618 10.23 0.57 -10.23
C GLN A 618 10.61 -0.91 -10.23
N PHE A 619 10.02 -1.70 -11.13
CA PHE A 619 10.35 -3.12 -11.29
C PHE A 619 11.83 -3.31 -11.65
N LYS A 620 12.37 -2.56 -12.62
CA LYS A 620 13.80 -2.61 -12.94
C LYS A 620 14.65 -2.35 -11.71
N GLN A 621 14.36 -1.28 -10.95
CA GLN A 621 15.17 -0.92 -9.78
C GLN A 621 15.12 -1.99 -8.68
N ALA A 622 13.94 -2.58 -8.43
CA ALA A 622 13.78 -3.68 -7.48
C ALA A 622 14.60 -4.92 -7.89
N GLN A 623 14.53 -5.31 -9.17
CA GLN A 623 15.29 -6.46 -9.66
C GLN A 623 16.81 -6.21 -9.63
N LEU A 624 17.26 -4.99 -9.95
CA LEU A 624 18.68 -4.62 -9.81
C LEU A 624 19.15 -4.70 -8.35
N LEU A 625 18.33 -4.25 -7.40
CA LEU A 625 18.64 -4.36 -5.98
C LEU A 625 18.75 -5.82 -5.54
N ARG A 626 17.80 -6.68 -5.93
CA ARG A 626 17.81 -8.11 -5.59
C ARG A 626 19.03 -8.84 -6.17
N VAL A 627 19.39 -8.55 -7.42
CA VAL A 627 20.61 -9.12 -8.04
C VAL A 627 21.85 -8.65 -7.30
N ALA A 628 21.97 -7.35 -6.99
CA ALA A 628 23.10 -6.80 -6.25
C ALA A 628 23.18 -7.33 -4.82
N ALA A 629 22.06 -7.46 -4.12
CA ALA A 629 22.00 -7.99 -2.76
C ALA A 629 22.44 -9.46 -2.72
N ALA A 630 22.03 -10.27 -3.70
CA ALA A 630 22.43 -11.67 -3.81
C ALA A 630 23.91 -11.85 -4.20
N ASP A 631 24.44 -10.97 -5.06
CA ASP A 631 25.86 -10.90 -5.42
C ASP A 631 26.70 -10.56 -4.16
N ILE A 632 26.31 -9.51 -3.43
CA ILE A 632 26.95 -9.09 -2.17
C ILE A 632 26.90 -10.20 -1.11
N ALA A 633 25.77 -10.88 -0.95
CA ALA A 633 25.59 -11.94 0.04
C ALA A 633 26.24 -13.28 -0.38
N GLY A 634 26.73 -13.40 -1.62
CA GLY A 634 27.29 -14.64 -2.16
C GLY A 634 26.25 -15.73 -2.40
N THR A 635 24.95 -15.41 -2.43
CA THR A 635 23.87 -16.36 -2.75
C THR A 635 23.68 -16.53 -4.25
N LEU A 636 24.08 -15.53 -5.05
CA LEU A 636 24.18 -15.63 -6.51
C LEU A 636 25.66 -15.68 -6.91
N PRO A 637 26.11 -16.72 -7.65
CA PRO A 637 27.44 -16.70 -8.24
C PRO A 637 27.60 -15.50 -9.16
N VAL A 638 28.66 -14.70 -9.00
CA VAL A 638 28.94 -13.51 -9.83
C VAL A 638 28.85 -13.78 -11.33
N MET A 639 29.23 -15.00 -11.74
CA MET A 639 29.11 -15.51 -13.10
C MET A 639 27.70 -15.47 -13.70
N LYS A 640 26.68 -15.49 -12.85
CA LYS A 640 25.25 -15.43 -13.20
C LYS A 640 24.67 -14.02 -13.15
N VAL A 641 25.39 -13.03 -12.63
CA VAL A 641 24.91 -11.64 -12.56
C VAL A 641 24.56 -11.11 -13.95
N SER A 642 25.47 -11.24 -14.93
CA SER A 642 25.18 -10.82 -16.31
C SER A 642 24.03 -11.60 -16.95
N ASP A 643 23.82 -12.87 -16.60
CA ASP A 643 22.67 -13.65 -17.07
C ASP A 643 21.36 -13.01 -16.56
N HIS A 644 21.26 -12.76 -15.25
CA HIS A 644 20.07 -12.13 -14.64
C HIS A 644 19.79 -10.74 -15.20
N LEU A 645 20.83 -9.91 -15.38
CA LEU A 645 20.69 -8.58 -15.96
C LEU A 645 20.21 -8.64 -17.43
N THR A 646 20.65 -9.66 -18.18
CA THR A 646 20.22 -9.89 -19.56
C THR A 646 18.77 -10.34 -19.64
N TRP A 647 18.36 -11.31 -18.80
CA TRP A 647 16.96 -11.75 -18.71
C TRP A 647 16.02 -10.63 -18.28
N LEU A 648 16.43 -9.80 -17.32
CA LEU A 648 15.69 -8.60 -16.92
C LEU A 648 15.51 -7.63 -18.09
N ALA A 649 16.59 -7.34 -18.83
CA ALA A 649 16.51 -6.44 -19.98
C ALA A 649 15.58 -6.98 -21.07
N GLU A 650 15.60 -8.28 -21.35
CA GLU A 650 14.70 -8.92 -22.32
C GLU A 650 13.23 -8.84 -21.89
N ALA A 651 12.93 -9.10 -20.61
CA ALA A 651 11.57 -8.98 -20.09
C ALA A 651 11.05 -7.53 -20.19
N ILE A 652 11.92 -6.56 -19.93
CA ILE A 652 11.59 -5.14 -20.08
C ILE A 652 11.38 -4.77 -21.57
N ILE A 653 12.24 -5.26 -22.48
CA ILE A 653 12.06 -5.05 -23.93
C ILE A 653 10.70 -5.61 -24.38
N ASP A 654 10.34 -6.82 -23.96
CA ASP A 654 9.05 -7.44 -24.27
C ASP A 654 7.87 -6.57 -23.81
N ALA A 655 7.89 -6.09 -22.58
CA ALA A 655 6.84 -5.22 -22.03
C ALA A 655 6.77 -3.86 -22.73
N VAL A 656 7.92 -3.24 -23.04
CA VAL A 656 7.95 -1.95 -23.75
C VAL A 656 7.41 -2.10 -25.18
N VAL A 657 7.77 -3.17 -25.88
CA VAL A 657 7.23 -3.42 -27.22
C VAL A 657 5.72 -3.71 -27.14
N GLN A 658 5.26 -4.47 -26.15
CA GLN A 658 3.83 -4.71 -25.91
C GLN A 658 3.06 -3.39 -25.72
N GLN A 659 3.57 -2.50 -24.88
CA GLN A 659 2.95 -1.21 -24.61
C GLN A 659 2.95 -0.30 -25.85
N ALA A 660 4.08 -0.18 -26.54
CA ALA A 660 4.19 0.60 -27.76
C ALA A 660 3.26 0.06 -28.86
N TRP A 661 3.17 -1.27 -28.99
CA TRP A 661 2.27 -1.93 -29.92
C TRP A 661 0.80 -1.58 -29.65
N GLY A 662 0.33 -1.73 -28.42
CA GLY A 662 -1.04 -1.40 -28.04
C GLY A 662 -1.39 0.05 -28.39
N GLN A 663 -0.48 0.99 -28.12
CA GLN A 663 -0.67 2.41 -28.44
C GLN A 663 -0.69 2.70 -29.95
N MET A 664 0.15 2.02 -30.74
CA MET A 664 0.14 2.19 -32.19
C MET A 664 -1.13 1.59 -32.81
N VAL A 665 -1.55 0.40 -32.35
CA VAL A 665 -2.76 -0.27 -32.84
C VAL A 665 -4.02 0.52 -32.49
N ALA A 666 -4.14 1.04 -31.27
CA ALA A 666 -5.28 1.87 -30.88
C ALA A 666 -5.44 3.11 -31.77
N ARG A 667 -4.34 3.62 -32.35
CA ARG A 667 -4.34 4.84 -33.15
C ARG A 667 -4.44 4.61 -34.66
N TYR A 668 -3.81 3.56 -35.17
CA TYR A 668 -3.65 3.32 -36.62
C TYR A 668 -4.23 1.98 -37.09
N GLY A 669 -4.66 1.12 -36.18
CA GLY A 669 -4.94 -0.29 -36.46
C GLY A 669 -3.66 -1.11 -36.64
N GLN A 670 -3.80 -2.33 -37.14
CA GLN A 670 -2.72 -3.26 -37.44
C GLN A 670 -2.37 -3.26 -38.94
N PRO A 671 -1.09 -3.48 -39.31
CA PRO A 671 -0.73 -3.75 -40.70
C PRO A 671 -1.47 -4.96 -41.26
N THR A 672 -2.15 -4.82 -42.40
CA THR A 672 -3.09 -5.84 -42.94
C THR A 672 -2.44 -7.17 -43.29
N HIS A 673 -1.14 -7.20 -43.60
CA HIS A 673 -0.39 -8.46 -43.84
C HIS A 673 -0.30 -9.38 -42.61
N LEU A 674 -0.69 -8.92 -41.42
CA LEU A 674 -0.69 -9.72 -40.20
C LEU A 674 -1.96 -10.55 -40.00
N ALA A 675 -2.98 -10.41 -40.87
CA ALA A 675 -4.26 -11.11 -40.70
C ALA A 675 -4.12 -12.64 -40.53
N ASP A 676 -3.16 -13.25 -41.24
CA ASP A 676 -2.87 -14.69 -41.20
C ASP A 676 -1.58 -15.02 -40.41
N ARG A 677 -1.06 -14.08 -39.61
CA ARG A 677 0.20 -14.24 -38.85
C ARG A 677 -0.08 -14.12 -37.35
N GLU A 678 0.34 -15.13 -36.58
CA GLU A 678 0.26 -15.04 -35.10
C GLU A 678 1.24 -14.00 -34.52
N GLY A 679 2.29 -13.67 -35.26
CA GLY A 679 3.33 -12.71 -34.90
C GLY A 679 3.05 -11.27 -35.33
N ARG A 680 3.91 -10.35 -34.89
CA ARG A 680 3.79 -8.90 -35.13
C ARG A 680 4.55 -8.41 -36.36
N GLY A 681 5.35 -9.25 -37.03
CA GLY A 681 6.19 -8.82 -38.15
C GLY A 681 7.25 -7.78 -37.75
N PHE A 682 7.66 -7.78 -36.48
CA PHE A 682 8.63 -6.84 -35.89
C PHE A 682 9.61 -7.57 -34.98
N ALA A 683 10.90 -7.24 -35.08
CA ALA A 683 11.95 -7.79 -34.25
C ALA A 683 12.87 -6.71 -33.69
N VAL A 684 13.36 -6.96 -32.47
CA VAL A 684 14.43 -6.22 -31.82
C VAL A 684 15.65 -7.14 -31.77
N VAL A 685 16.78 -6.66 -32.28
CA VAL A 685 18.04 -7.37 -32.25
C VAL A 685 18.96 -6.68 -31.26
N GLY A 686 19.42 -7.43 -30.26
CA GLY A 686 20.39 -6.96 -29.27
C GLY A 686 21.81 -7.16 -29.80
N TYR A 687 22.60 -6.09 -29.81
CA TYR A 687 24.02 -6.06 -30.12
C TYR A 687 24.86 -5.92 -28.83
N GLY A 688 26.18 -5.84 -28.99
CA GLY A 688 27.10 -5.49 -27.91
C GLY A 688 26.95 -6.39 -26.68
N LYS A 689 26.85 -5.77 -25.51
CA LYS A 689 26.76 -6.49 -24.23
C LYS A 689 25.46 -7.26 -24.08
N LEU A 690 24.33 -6.73 -24.55
CA LEU A 690 23.04 -7.42 -24.50
C LEU A 690 23.05 -8.68 -25.37
N GLY A 691 23.53 -8.55 -26.60
CA GLY A 691 23.63 -9.66 -27.53
C GLY A 691 24.62 -10.74 -27.09
N GLY A 692 25.70 -10.33 -26.41
CA GLY A 692 26.73 -11.21 -25.89
C GLY A 692 26.59 -11.66 -24.43
N TRP A 693 25.41 -11.51 -23.80
CA TRP A 693 25.16 -11.97 -22.41
C TRP A 693 26.16 -11.39 -21.38
N GLU A 694 26.42 -10.09 -21.49
CA GLU A 694 27.47 -9.38 -20.74
C GLU A 694 26.97 -8.05 -20.17
N LEU A 695 25.67 -7.93 -19.89
CA LEU A 695 25.18 -6.72 -19.22
C LEU A 695 25.78 -6.59 -17.81
N GLY A 696 26.12 -5.36 -17.45
CA GLY A 696 26.40 -4.92 -16.08
C GLY A 696 25.33 -3.95 -15.58
N TYR A 697 25.34 -3.62 -14.28
CA TYR A 697 24.26 -2.89 -13.59
C TYR A 697 23.83 -1.57 -14.26
N SER A 698 24.76 -0.85 -14.88
CA SER A 698 24.54 0.45 -15.55
C SER A 698 24.73 0.40 -17.08
N SER A 699 24.61 -0.77 -17.70
CA SER A 699 24.84 -0.90 -19.15
C SER A 699 23.70 -0.34 -20.00
N ASP A 700 24.07 0.29 -21.11
CA ASP A 700 23.17 0.67 -22.20
C ASP A 700 22.68 -0.57 -22.97
N LEU A 701 21.58 -0.42 -23.70
CA LEU A 701 21.05 -1.44 -24.60
C LEU A 701 21.35 -1.08 -26.06
N ASP A 702 22.22 -1.84 -26.69
CA ASP A 702 22.52 -1.70 -28.12
C ASP A 702 21.43 -2.40 -28.95
N LEU A 703 20.48 -1.65 -29.52
CA LEU A 703 19.29 -2.19 -30.18
C LEU A 703 19.19 -1.75 -31.65
N ILE A 704 18.85 -2.70 -32.53
CA ILE A 704 18.37 -2.38 -33.88
C ILE A 704 16.99 -3.00 -34.09
N PHE A 705 16.20 -2.41 -34.99
CA PHE A 705 14.82 -2.79 -35.21
C PHE A 705 14.59 -3.26 -36.66
N LEU A 706 13.96 -4.42 -36.80
CA LEU A 706 13.69 -5.06 -38.09
C LEU A 706 12.19 -5.31 -38.28
N HIS A 707 11.75 -5.33 -39.54
CA HIS A 707 10.42 -5.79 -39.94
C HIS A 707 10.50 -6.63 -41.22
N ASP A 708 9.45 -7.35 -41.56
CA ASP A 708 9.30 -8.04 -42.85
C ASP A 708 8.06 -7.58 -43.64
N CYS A 709 7.51 -6.42 -43.29
CA CYS A 709 6.40 -5.79 -43.99
C CYS A 709 6.67 -5.63 -45.51
N PRO A 710 5.85 -6.25 -46.38
CA PRO A 710 5.88 -6.02 -47.82
C PRO A 710 5.68 -4.54 -48.19
N ALA A 711 6.06 -4.19 -49.42
CA ALA A 711 5.63 -2.93 -50.01
C ALA A 711 4.11 -2.96 -50.25
N ASP A 712 3.46 -1.80 -50.22
CA ASP A 712 2.01 -1.61 -50.49
C ASP A 712 1.04 -2.15 -49.42
N ILE A 713 1.53 -2.44 -48.21
CA ILE A 713 0.68 -2.77 -47.05
C ILE A 713 0.24 -1.51 -46.34
N MET A 714 -1.05 -1.45 -45.97
CA MET A 714 -1.64 -0.38 -45.17
C MET A 714 -2.11 -0.92 -43.81
N THR A 715 -2.40 -0.03 -42.87
CA THR A 715 -3.01 -0.39 -41.57
C THR A 715 -4.54 -0.36 -41.62
N ASP A 716 -5.22 -1.15 -40.79
CA ASP A 716 -6.68 -1.35 -40.83
C ASP A 716 -7.51 -0.47 -39.87
N GLY A 717 -6.90 0.53 -39.22
CA GLY A 717 -7.59 1.40 -38.27
C GLY A 717 -8.22 2.65 -38.91
N GLU A 718 -8.90 3.46 -38.09
CA GLU A 718 -9.58 4.69 -38.54
C GLU A 718 -8.64 5.67 -39.27
N ARG A 719 -7.37 5.69 -38.85
CA ARG A 719 -6.30 6.47 -39.49
C ARG A 719 -5.32 5.54 -40.19
N GLU A 720 -5.65 5.23 -41.44
CA GLU A 720 -4.83 4.40 -42.33
C GLU A 720 -3.46 5.07 -42.63
N ILE A 721 -2.38 4.29 -42.47
CA ILE A 721 -1.01 4.66 -42.83
C ILE A 721 -0.29 3.49 -43.52
N ASP A 722 0.83 3.79 -44.19
CA ASP A 722 1.72 2.76 -44.74
C ASP A 722 2.29 1.85 -43.64
N GLY A 723 2.35 0.54 -43.91
CA GLY A 723 2.79 -0.47 -42.94
C GLY A 723 4.24 -0.31 -42.50
N ARG A 724 5.15 0.13 -43.39
CA ARG A 724 6.54 0.42 -43.02
C ARG A 724 6.62 1.68 -42.16
N GLN A 725 5.77 2.68 -42.44
CA GLN A 725 5.62 3.85 -41.60
C GLN A 725 5.08 3.50 -40.20
N PHE A 726 4.18 2.52 -40.08
CA PHE A 726 3.71 2.00 -38.80
C PHE A 726 4.88 1.45 -37.96
N TYR A 727 5.72 0.58 -38.53
CA TYR A 727 6.88 0.02 -37.80
C TYR A 727 7.92 1.08 -37.44
N LEU A 728 8.14 2.09 -38.30
CA LEU A 728 9.00 3.23 -37.98
C LEU A 728 8.48 3.99 -36.75
N ARG A 729 7.17 4.28 -36.69
CA ARG A 729 6.54 4.94 -35.54
C ARG A 729 6.58 4.07 -34.29
N LEU A 730 6.41 2.76 -34.43
CA LEU A 730 6.55 1.80 -33.34
C LEU A 730 7.96 1.87 -32.72
N ALA A 731 9.02 1.83 -33.54
CA ALA A 731 10.38 1.94 -33.04
C ALA A 731 10.67 3.30 -32.38
N GLN A 732 10.18 4.41 -32.96
CA GLN A 732 10.27 5.73 -32.33
C GLN A 732 9.58 5.75 -30.97
N ARG A 733 8.44 5.08 -30.85
CA ARG A 733 7.70 4.98 -29.60
C ARG A 733 8.44 4.14 -28.56
N ILE A 734 9.02 3.01 -28.96
CA ILE A 734 9.87 2.18 -28.10
C ILE A 734 11.03 3.02 -27.55
N MET A 735 11.76 3.74 -28.41
CA MET A 735 12.85 4.64 -27.99
C MET A 735 12.37 5.68 -26.97
N HIS A 736 11.20 6.27 -27.19
CA HIS A 736 10.60 7.24 -26.26
C HIS A 736 10.26 6.63 -24.90
N LEU A 737 9.64 5.45 -24.85
CA LEU A 737 9.28 4.79 -23.59
C LEU A 737 10.52 4.44 -22.74
N PHE A 738 11.63 4.05 -23.39
CA PHE A 738 12.90 3.79 -22.71
C PHE A 738 13.55 5.04 -22.10
N SER A 739 13.58 6.14 -22.86
CA SER A 739 14.35 7.35 -22.56
C SER A 739 13.61 8.42 -21.78
N THR A 740 12.28 8.37 -21.74
CA THR A 740 11.47 9.35 -20.98
C THR A 740 11.83 9.32 -19.50
N ARG A 741 11.89 10.49 -18.85
CA ARG A 741 12.24 10.59 -17.42
C ARG A 741 10.97 10.74 -16.58
N THR A 742 10.76 9.83 -15.64
CA THR A 742 9.71 9.90 -14.61
C THR A 742 10.34 10.18 -13.23
N SER A 743 9.56 10.10 -12.15
CA SER A 743 10.06 10.17 -10.78
C SER A 743 11.16 9.14 -10.48
N SER A 744 11.06 7.94 -11.06
CA SER A 744 12.06 6.87 -10.93
C SER A 744 13.14 6.88 -12.02
N GLY A 745 13.35 7.99 -12.71
CA GLY A 745 14.42 8.16 -13.70
C GLY A 745 14.03 7.65 -15.10
N ILE A 746 15.02 7.11 -15.83
CA ILE A 746 14.82 6.50 -17.16
C ILE A 746 14.84 4.98 -17.05
N LEU A 747 14.29 4.29 -18.05
CA LEU A 747 14.25 2.82 -18.04
C LEU A 747 15.60 2.23 -18.48
N TYR A 748 16.08 2.55 -19.68
CA TYR A 748 17.44 2.24 -20.15
C TYR A 748 17.87 3.33 -21.12
N GLU A 749 19.18 3.61 -21.15
CA GLU A 749 19.78 4.26 -22.31
C GLU A 749 19.82 3.25 -23.46
N VAL A 750 19.38 3.69 -24.63
CA VAL A 750 19.30 2.83 -25.82
C VAL A 750 20.18 3.40 -26.91
N ASP A 751 21.11 2.59 -27.40
CA ASP A 751 21.99 2.94 -28.50
C ASP A 751 21.56 2.19 -29.78
N ALA A 752 21.11 2.94 -30.78
CA ALA A 752 20.71 2.41 -32.08
C ALA A 752 21.71 2.74 -33.20
N ARG A 753 22.97 3.08 -32.88
CA ARG A 753 23.98 3.51 -33.86
C ARG A 753 24.56 2.36 -34.69
N LEU A 754 24.39 1.11 -34.28
CA LEU A 754 24.86 -0.08 -35.01
C LEU A 754 23.90 -0.56 -36.10
N ARG A 755 22.82 0.18 -36.37
CA ARG A 755 21.91 -0.11 -37.50
C ARG A 755 22.56 0.24 -38.85
N PRO A 756 22.09 -0.33 -39.98
CA PRO A 756 22.59 0.01 -41.31
C PRO A 756 22.71 1.51 -41.55
N SER A 757 23.84 1.97 -42.09
CA SER A 757 24.16 3.41 -42.28
C SER A 757 24.22 4.25 -41.00
N GLY A 758 24.27 3.62 -39.82
CA GLY A 758 24.40 4.26 -38.51
C GLY A 758 23.34 5.32 -38.24
N ALA A 759 23.75 6.47 -37.69
CA ALA A 759 22.82 7.56 -37.35
C ALA A 759 22.07 8.16 -38.54
N ALA A 760 22.62 8.04 -39.76
CA ALA A 760 22.00 8.52 -40.99
C ALA A 760 20.97 7.53 -41.58
N GLY A 761 21.02 6.26 -41.16
CA GLY A 761 20.10 5.23 -41.61
C GLY A 761 18.71 5.32 -40.96
N MET A 762 17.74 4.67 -41.60
CA MET A 762 16.38 4.51 -41.05
C MET A 762 16.45 3.79 -39.70
N LEU A 763 15.59 4.19 -38.75
CA LEU A 763 15.56 3.57 -37.42
C LEU A 763 15.12 2.09 -37.47
N VAL A 764 14.32 1.76 -38.49
CA VAL A 764 13.76 0.43 -38.75
C VAL A 764 14.09 0.05 -40.18
N THR A 765 14.52 -1.20 -40.40
CA THR A 765 14.91 -1.72 -41.72
C THR A 765 14.17 -3.03 -42.00
N SER A 766 13.80 -3.28 -43.26
CA SER A 766 13.27 -4.59 -43.63
C SER A 766 14.37 -5.65 -43.53
N VAL A 767 14.07 -6.88 -43.12
CA VAL A 767 15.07 -7.96 -43.01
C VAL A 767 15.81 -8.25 -44.33
N GLU A 768 15.13 -8.08 -45.47
CA GLU A 768 15.74 -8.21 -46.80
C GLU A 768 16.79 -7.11 -47.04
N ALA A 769 16.41 -5.84 -46.92
CA ALA A 769 17.35 -4.72 -47.03
C ALA A 769 18.50 -4.77 -46.00
N PHE A 770 18.24 -5.32 -44.81
CA PHE A 770 19.30 -5.58 -43.83
C PHE A 770 20.29 -6.62 -44.36
N GLY A 771 19.81 -7.73 -44.95
CA GLY A 771 20.66 -8.72 -45.60
C GLY A 771 21.47 -8.14 -46.76
N ASP A 772 20.82 -7.40 -47.66
CA ASP A 772 21.48 -6.75 -48.79
C ASP A 772 22.59 -5.78 -48.33
N TYR A 773 22.32 -4.96 -47.31
CA TYR A 773 23.30 -4.07 -46.72
C TYR A 773 24.50 -4.83 -46.13
N GLN A 774 24.24 -5.89 -45.35
CA GLN A 774 25.29 -6.68 -44.73
C GLN A 774 26.18 -7.40 -45.76
N GLN A 775 25.64 -7.76 -46.92
CA GLN A 775 26.39 -8.41 -47.99
C GLN A 775 27.20 -7.44 -48.86
N ASN A 776 26.64 -6.27 -49.15
CA ASN A 776 27.18 -5.39 -50.21
C ASN A 776 27.85 -4.10 -49.70
N GLU A 777 27.49 -3.62 -48.51
CA GLU A 777 27.93 -2.30 -48.01
C GLU A 777 28.64 -2.34 -46.66
N ALA A 778 28.32 -3.33 -45.81
CA ALA A 778 28.82 -3.38 -44.44
C ALA A 778 30.32 -3.63 -44.37
N TRP A 779 30.98 -2.89 -43.48
CA TRP A 779 32.41 -3.05 -43.22
C TRP A 779 32.70 -4.28 -42.33
N THR A 780 33.94 -4.76 -42.33
CA THR A 780 34.39 -5.88 -41.48
C THR A 780 34.09 -5.67 -39.99
N TRP A 781 34.20 -4.44 -39.48
CA TRP A 781 33.88 -4.15 -38.07
C TRP A 781 32.37 -4.26 -37.76
N GLU A 782 31.50 -4.07 -38.75
CA GLU A 782 30.06 -4.30 -38.60
C GLU A 782 29.76 -5.80 -38.56
N HIS A 783 30.47 -6.60 -39.37
CA HIS A 783 30.41 -8.06 -39.28
C HIS A 783 30.95 -8.56 -37.94
N GLN A 784 32.00 -7.95 -37.38
CA GLN A 784 32.48 -8.24 -36.02
C GLN A 784 31.38 -7.98 -34.98
N ALA A 785 30.68 -6.84 -35.07
CA ALA A 785 29.56 -6.53 -34.18
C ALA A 785 28.40 -7.52 -34.36
N LEU A 786 28.13 -7.96 -35.59
CA LEU A 786 27.09 -8.96 -35.92
C LEU A 786 27.36 -10.34 -35.30
N VAL A 787 28.62 -10.70 -35.02
CA VAL A 787 28.93 -11.94 -34.26
C VAL A 787 28.21 -11.94 -32.92
N ARG A 788 28.12 -10.78 -32.25
CA ARG A 788 27.43 -10.65 -30.96
C ARG A 788 25.93 -10.44 -31.07
N ALA A 789 25.40 -10.21 -32.26
CA ALA A 789 23.99 -9.88 -32.46
C ALA A 789 23.08 -11.11 -32.31
N ARG A 790 21.93 -10.92 -31.67
CA ARG A 790 20.86 -11.92 -31.60
C ARG A 790 19.49 -11.26 -31.45
N VAL A 791 18.44 -11.95 -31.89
CA VAL A 791 17.05 -11.50 -31.65
C VAL A 791 16.73 -11.64 -30.16
N VAL A 792 16.33 -10.52 -29.55
CA VAL A 792 15.88 -10.41 -28.14
C VAL A 792 14.37 -10.26 -28.02
N TYR A 793 13.71 -9.85 -29.11
CA TYR A 793 12.26 -9.85 -29.25
C TYR A 793 11.91 -10.08 -30.72
N GLY A 794 10.91 -10.90 -31.01
CA GLY A 794 10.41 -11.11 -32.37
C GLY A 794 9.69 -12.45 -32.51
N ASP A 795 8.82 -12.54 -33.50
CA ASP A 795 8.13 -13.79 -33.81
C ASP A 795 9.08 -14.84 -34.44
N PRO A 796 8.71 -16.14 -34.40
CA PRO A 796 9.59 -17.21 -34.89
C PRO A 796 10.02 -17.07 -36.35
N GLN A 797 9.17 -16.50 -37.21
CA GLN A 797 9.46 -16.34 -38.63
C GLN A 797 10.54 -15.29 -38.86
N LEU A 798 10.37 -14.09 -38.29
CA LEU A 798 11.33 -13.00 -38.44
C LEU A 798 12.66 -13.35 -37.73
N LYS A 799 12.59 -14.09 -36.62
CA LYS A 799 13.78 -14.65 -35.97
C LYS A 799 14.55 -15.58 -36.90
N ALA A 800 13.87 -16.53 -37.55
CA ALA A 800 14.51 -17.46 -38.47
C ALA A 800 15.13 -16.74 -39.68
N GLN A 801 14.48 -15.71 -40.21
CA GLN A 801 15.01 -14.88 -41.29
C GLN A 801 16.29 -14.14 -40.87
N PHE A 802 16.28 -13.47 -39.70
CA PHE A 802 17.48 -12.83 -39.17
C PHE A 802 18.61 -13.82 -38.92
N ASP A 803 18.33 -14.96 -38.28
CA ASP A 803 19.34 -15.98 -37.98
C ASP A 803 19.95 -16.56 -39.27
N ALA A 804 19.16 -16.69 -40.34
CA ALA A 804 19.64 -17.09 -41.66
C ALA A 804 20.57 -16.04 -42.28
N VAL A 805 20.17 -14.77 -42.30
CA VAL A 805 20.99 -13.65 -42.81
C VAL A 805 22.30 -13.54 -42.03
N ARG A 806 22.23 -13.55 -40.69
CA ARG A 806 23.42 -13.52 -39.83
C ARG A 806 24.35 -14.69 -40.14
N ARG A 807 23.80 -15.90 -40.25
CA ARG A 807 24.60 -17.09 -40.57
C ARG A 807 25.28 -16.93 -41.93
N GLU A 808 24.57 -16.52 -42.96
CA GLU A 808 25.11 -16.31 -44.30
C GLU A 808 26.30 -15.34 -44.29
N VAL A 809 26.12 -14.17 -43.68
CA VAL A 809 27.17 -13.13 -43.55
C VAL A 809 28.38 -13.66 -42.78
N LEU A 810 28.16 -14.36 -41.67
CA LEU A 810 29.27 -14.92 -40.88
C LEU A 810 30.02 -16.01 -41.65
N THR A 811 29.33 -16.82 -42.46
CA THR A 811 29.94 -17.88 -43.28
C THR A 811 30.49 -17.43 -44.64
N ALA A 812 30.49 -16.13 -44.93
CA ALA A 812 31.09 -15.60 -46.15
C ALA A 812 32.60 -15.92 -46.23
N THR A 813 33.09 -16.21 -47.44
CA THR A 813 34.52 -16.45 -47.68
C THR A 813 35.32 -15.17 -47.47
N ARG A 814 36.37 -15.21 -46.66
CA ARG A 814 37.26 -14.07 -46.39
C ARG A 814 38.71 -14.46 -46.62
N GLU A 815 39.51 -13.54 -47.14
CA GLU A 815 40.96 -13.70 -47.22
C GLU A 815 41.55 -13.54 -45.82
N GLY A 816 42.24 -14.57 -45.34
CA GLY A 816 42.58 -14.72 -43.93
C GLY A 816 43.56 -13.66 -43.42
N ASP A 817 44.54 -13.27 -44.24
CA ASP A 817 45.55 -12.29 -43.85
C ASP A 817 45.01 -10.85 -43.89
N ALA A 818 44.17 -10.53 -44.86
CA ALA A 818 43.44 -9.27 -44.94
C ALA A 818 42.51 -9.08 -43.75
N LEU A 819 41.66 -10.06 -43.45
CA LEU A 819 40.76 -10.03 -42.29
C LEU A 819 41.54 -9.85 -40.98
N ARG A 820 42.65 -10.56 -40.80
CA ARG A 820 43.49 -10.43 -39.61
C ARG A 820 44.03 -9.01 -39.46
N THR A 821 44.49 -8.43 -40.57
CA THR A 821 45.03 -7.07 -40.61
C THR A 821 43.96 -6.04 -40.24
N GLU A 822 42.77 -6.13 -40.84
CA GLU A 822 41.65 -5.24 -40.57
C GLU A 822 41.21 -5.28 -39.10
N VAL A 823 41.08 -6.47 -38.52
CA VAL A 823 40.68 -6.65 -37.11
C VAL A 823 41.75 -6.06 -36.17
N ARG A 824 43.04 -6.32 -36.44
CA ARG A 824 44.15 -5.79 -35.63
C ARG A 824 44.21 -4.27 -35.69
N GLU A 825 44.18 -3.68 -36.89
CA GLU A 825 44.23 -2.23 -37.08
C GLU A 825 43.03 -1.54 -36.42
N MET A 826 41.84 -2.12 -36.52
CA MET A 826 40.65 -1.61 -35.85
C MET A 826 40.82 -1.65 -34.33
N ARG A 827 41.36 -2.73 -33.77
CA ARG A 827 41.59 -2.84 -32.33
C ARG A 827 42.59 -1.80 -31.82
N GLU A 828 43.70 -1.63 -32.53
CA GLU A 828 44.74 -0.65 -32.17
C GLU A 828 44.18 0.77 -32.22
N LYS A 829 43.37 1.09 -33.25
CA LYS A 829 42.66 2.37 -33.36
C LYS A 829 41.70 2.59 -32.19
N MET A 830 40.94 1.57 -31.79
CA MET A 830 40.04 1.65 -30.63
C MET A 830 40.84 1.83 -29.33
N ARG A 831 41.95 1.10 -29.15
CA ARG A 831 42.82 1.22 -27.96
C ARG A 831 43.35 2.65 -27.80
N ALA A 832 43.76 3.29 -28.90
CA ALA A 832 44.27 4.66 -28.88
C ALA A 832 43.23 5.70 -28.44
N HIS A 833 41.93 5.44 -28.63
CA HIS A 833 40.85 6.37 -28.27
C HIS A 833 40.17 6.04 -26.93
N LEU A 834 40.10 4.75 -26.56
CA LEU A 834 39.34 4.26 -25.41
C LEU A 834 40.22 3.73 -24.26
N GLY A 835 41.50 3.46 -24.49
CA GLY A 835 42.43 2.94 -23.48
C GLY A 835 42.74 3.94 -22.36
N ASN A 836 43.24 3.44 -21.23
CA ASN A 836 43.56 4.30 -20.10
C ASN A 836 44.66 5.31 -20.45
N LYS A 837 44.47 6.58 -20.08
CA LYS A 837 45.50 7.62 -20.26
C LYS A 837 46.63 7.51 -19.24
N HIS A 838 46.41 6.78 -18.15
CA HIS A 838 47.35 6.55 -17.05
C HIS A 838 48.09 5.23 -17.24
N ARG A 839 49.41 5.29 -17.48
CA ARG A 839 50.26 4.11 -17.77
C ARG A 839 50.49 3.20 -16.57
N ASP A 840 50.17 3.67 -15.37
CA ASP A 840 50.28 2.99 -14.07
C ASP A 840 48.99 2.28 -13.66
N ARG A 841 47.98 2.22 -14.54
CA ARG A 841 46.70 1.56 -14.33
C ARG A 841 46.40 0.61 -15.48
N PHE A 842 45.67 -0.46 -15.18
CA PHE A 842 45.13 -1.40 -16.15
C PHE A 842 43.63 -1.22 -16.26
N ASP A 843 43.13 -0.75 -17.41
CA ASP A 843 41.71 -0.79 -17.76
C ASP A 843 41.31 -2.20 -18.17
N ILE A 844 40.44 -2.80 -17.37
CA ILE A 844 40.03 -4.21 -17.50
C ILE A 844 39.40 -4.48 -18.87
N LYS A 845 38.76 -3.47 -19.47
CA LYS A 845 38.07 -3.62 -20.75
C LYS A 845 38.97 -3.22 -21.92
N ALA A 846 39.59 -2.05 -21.85
CA ALA A 846 40.15 -1.36 -23.02
C ALA A 846 41.64 -1.63 -23.27
N ASP A 847 42.41 -2.00 -22.25
CA ASP A 847 43.86 -2.17 -22.37
C ASP A 847 44.26 -3.58 -22.89
N GLU A 848 45.57 -3.77 -23.09
CA GLU A 848 46.12 -5.04 -23.57
C GLU A 848 45.92 -6.17 -22.56
N GLY A 849 45.43 -7.30 -23.05
CA GLY A 849 45.07 -8.45 -22.22
C GLY A 849 43.70 -8.30 -21.54
N GLY A 850 42.92 -7.27 -21.88
CA GLY A 850 41.59 -7.01 -21.34
C GLY A 850 40.46 -7.71 -22.10
N ILE A 851 39.22 -7.44 -21.69
CA ILE A 851 38.01 -8.06 -22.25
C ILE A 851 37.86 -7.80 -23.74
N THR A 852 38.14 -6.59 -24.23
CA THR A 852 37.99 -6.24 -25.65
C THR A 852 38.95 -7.05 -26.53
N ASP A 853 40.14 -7.42 -26.03
CA ASP A 853 41.06 -8.29 -26.79
C ASP A 853 40.46 -9.69 -26.97
N ILE A 854 39.83 -10.24 -25.93
CA ILE A 854 39.15 -11.54 -26.00
C ILE A 854 37.97 -11.49 -26.98
N GLU A 855 37.15 -10.45 -26.91
CA GLU A 855 36.04 -10.23 -27.86
C GLU A 855 36.54 -10.18 -29.31
N PHE A 856 37.64 -9.47 -29.57
CA PHE A 856 38.20 -9.38 -30.92
C PHE A 856 38.78 -10.71 -31.40
N ILE A 857 39.39 -11.51 -30.51
CA ILE A 857 39.86 -12.86 -30.84
C ILE A 857 38.67 -13.76 -31.24
N THR A 858 37.60 -13.79 -30.45
CA THR A 858 36.43 -14.63 -30.74
C THR A 858 35.74 -14.20 -32.03
N GLN A 859 35.54 -12.90 -32.25
CA GLN A 859 34.95 -12.35 -33.47
C GLN A 859 35.79 -12.68 -34.70
N TYR A 860 37.11 -12.48 -34.62
CA TYR A 860 38.04 -12.81 -35.70
C TYR A 860 37.95 -14.28 -36.10
N LEU A 861 38.03 -15.19 -35.12
CA LEU A 861 38.03 -16.62 -35.40
C LEU A 861 36.70 -17.11 -35.96
N VAL A 862 35.58 -16.53 -35.52
CA VAL A 862 34.27 -16.79 -36.13
C VAL A 862 34.27 -16.32 -37.59
N LEU A 863 34.63 -15.07 -37.87
CA LEU A 863 34.61 -14.52 -39.24
C LEU A 863 35.58 -15.25 -40.19
N ARG A 864 36.71 -15.75 -39.67
CA ARG A 864 37.72 -16.48 -40.44
C ARG A 864 37.30 -17.91 -40.75
N HIS A 865 36.74 -18.62 -39.77
CA HIS A 865 36.55 -20.08 -39.87
C HIS A 865 35.10 -20.52 -40.02
N ALA A 866 34.11 -19.63 -39.90
CA ALA A 866 32.71 -20.02 -39.99
C ALA A 866 32.32 -20.54 -41.38
N HIS A 867 33.02 -20.14 -42.45
CA HIS A 867 32.81 -20.73 -43.79
C HIS A 867 32.98 -22.25 -43.78
N ASP A 868 34.11 -22.73 -43.27
CA ASP A 868 34.43 -24.16 -43.18
C ASP A 868 33.72 -24.85 -42.01
N ARG A 869 33.46 -24.10 -40.94
CA ARG A 869 32.84 -24.57 -39.69
C ARG A 869 31.59 -23.76 -39.35
N PRO A 870 30.46 -23.92 -40.06
CA PRO A 870 29.25 -23.11 -39.83
C PRO A 870 28.67 -23.20 -38.41
N LYS A 871 29.01 -24.27 -37.65
CA LYS A 871 28.60 -24.43 -36.25
C LYS A 871 29.10 -23.31 -35.33
N LEU A 872 30.16 -22.59 -35.71
CA LEU A 872 30.67 -21.43 -34.97
C LEU A 872 29.66 -20.28 -34.87
N THR A 873 28.65 -20.25 -35.74
CA THR A 873 27.62 -19.19 -35.78
C THR A 873 26.48 -19.41 -34.78
N ARG A 874 26.44 -20.52 -34.04
CA ARG A 874 25.29 -20.91 -33.19
C ARG A 874 25.05 -19.98 -32.01
N TRP A 875 26.11 -19.46 -31.40
CA TRP A 875 26.05 -18.61 -30.21
C TRP A 875 26.68 -17.24 -30.50
N SER A 876 26.46 -16.28 -29.60
CA SER A 876 26.87 -14.88 -29.76
C SER A 876 27.70 -14.32 -28.59
N ASP A 877 27.81 -15.06 -27.48
CA ASP A 877 28.62 -14.72 -26.31
C ASP A 877 29.97 -15.44 -26.32
N ASN A 878 30.97 -14.80 -25.69
CA ASN A 878 32.36 -15.26 -25.74
C ASN A 878 32.56 -16.66 -25.15
N VAL A 879 31.86 -17.00 -24.06
CA VAL A 879 32.03 -18.30 -23.39
C VAL A 879 31.63 -19.45 -24.32
N ARG A 880 30.41 -19.38 -24.88
CA ARG A 880 29.93 -20.42 -25.80
C ARG A 880 30.63 -20.35 -27.17
N ILE A 881 31.11 -19.20 -27.61
CA ILE A 881 31.95 -19.11 -28.82
C ILE A 881 33.30 -19.81 -28.60
N LEU A 882 33.98 -19.58 -27.48
CA LEU A 882 35.25 -20.25 -27.14
C LEU A 882 35.06 -21.77 -27.04
N GLU A 883 33.95 -22.21 -26.46
CA GLU A 883 33.56 -23.63 -26.45
C GLU A 883 33.38 -24.19 -27.87
N LEU A 884 32.68 -23.46 -28.75
CA LEU A 884 32.51 -23.85 -30.14
C LEU A 884 33.84 -23.88 -30.91
N LEU A 885 34.76 -22.96 -30.64
CA LEU A 885 36.09 -22.94 -31.26
C LEU A 885 36.89 -24.19 -30.90
N ALA A 886 36.83 -24.64 -29.65
CA ALA A 886 37.45 -25.90 -29.22
C ALA A 886 36.76 -27.12 -29.84
N GLN A 887 35.43 -27.21 -29.76
CA GLN A 887 34.65 -28.34 -30.31
C GLN A 887 34.82 -28.54 -31.82
N ASN A 888 35.17 -27.47 -32.56
CA ASN A 888 35.38 -27.53 -34.01
C ASN A 888 36.88 -27.58 -34.40
N GLY A 889 37.78 -27.76 -33.44
CA GLY A 889 39.22 -27.95 -33.67
C GLY A 889 39.93 -26.70 -34.19
N ILE A 890 39.40 -25.50 -33.91
CA ILE A 890 40.04 -24.23 -34.29
C ILE A 890 41.03 -23.79 -33.20
N MET A 891 40.67 -23.99 -31.93
CA MET A 891 41.49 -23.61 -30.78
C MET A 891 41.70 -24.82 -29.88
N ASP A 892 42.88 -24.93 -29.29
CA ASP A 892 43.17 -25.98 -28.32
C ASP A 892 42.26 -25.85 -27.09
N GLU A 893 41.77 -26.97 -26.55
CA GLU A 893 40.83 -26.94 -25.43
C GLU A 893 41.40 -26.21 -24.19
N GLN A 894 42.70 -26.36 -23.94
CA GLN A 894 43.38 -25.66 -22.85
C GLN A 894 43.40 -24.13 -23.04
N GLU A 895 43.63 -23.66 -24.27
CA GLU A 895 43.63 -22.22 -24.60
C GLU A 895 42.21 -21.66 -24.48
N ALA A 896 41.21 -22.35 -25.02
CA ALA A 896 39.81 -21.94 -24.95
C ALA A 896 39.31 -21.85 -23.49
N GLN A 897 39.66 -22.83 -22.66
CA GLN A 897 39.33 -22.80 -21.22
C GLN A 897 40.10 -21.69 -20.49
N ALA A 898 41.35 -21.44 -20.83
CA ALA A 898 42.14 -20.36 -20.22
C ALA A 898 41.59 -18.97 -20.57
N LEU A 899 41.22 -18.73 -21.84
CA LEU A 899 40.55 -17.50 -22.26
C LEU A 899 39.16 -17.35 -21.64
N THR A 900 38.41 -18.44 -21.52
CA THR A 900 37.11 -18.44 -20.84
C THR A 900 37.26 -17.98 -19.40
N ARG A 901 38.21 -18.56 -18.65
CA ARG A 901 38.49 -18.16 -17.26
C ARG A 901 38.96 -16.71 -17.16
N ALA A 902 39.86 -16.27 -18.05
CA ALA A 902 40.31 -14.89 -18.07
C ALA A 902 39.14 -13.91 -18.31
N TYR A 903 38.29 -14.20 -19.30
CA TYR A 903 37.10 -13.39 -19.59
C TYR A 903 36.17 -13.30 -18.39
N THR A 904 35.85 -14.43 -17.77
CA THR A 904 34.94 -14.48 -16.63
C THR A 904 35.51 -13.73 -15.43
N THR A 905 36.79 -13.95 -15.09
CA THR A 905 37.46 -13.26 -13.98
C THR A 905 37.46 -11.75 -14.17
N LEU A 906 37.82 -11.28 -15.37
CA LEU A 906 37.87 -9.84 -15.67
C LEU A 906 36.46 -9.22 -15.66
N ARG A 907 35.46 -9.92 -16.19
CA ARG A 907 34.06 -9.46 -16.17
C ARG A 907 33.51 -9.39 -14.75
N ASP A 908 33.76 -10.42 -13.95
CA ASP A 908 33.32 -10.48 -12.55
C ASP A 908 33.98 -9.37 -11.71
N ALA A 909 35.24 -9.05 -12.00
CA ALA A 909 35.91 -7.90 -11.39
C ALA A 909 35.24 -6.56 -11.73
N LEU A 910 34.71 -6.39 -12.95
CA LEU A 910 33.94 -5.19 -13.31
C LEU A 910 32.62 -5.08 -12.52
N HIS A 911 31.94 -6.20 -12.26
CA HIS A 911 30.74 -6.20 -11.42
C HIS A 911 31.06 -5.80 -9.99
N HIS A 912 32.14 -6.35 -9.43
CA HIS A 912 32.60 -5.96 -8.09
C HIS A 912 32.97 -4.48 -8.01
N LEU A 913 33.71 -3.96 -9.00
CA LEU A 913 34.03 -2.52 -9.07
C LEU A 913 32.77 -1.66 -9.20
N ALA A 914 31.77 -2.11 -9.96
CA ALA A 914 30.48 -1.42 -10.07
C ALA A 914 29.75 -1.37 -8.72
N LEU A 915 29.70 -2.48 -7.97
CA LEU A 915 29.15 -2.51 -6.61
C LEU A 915 29.87 -1.52 -5.68
N GLN A 916 31.16 -1.28 -5.90
CA GLN A 916 31.99 -0.33 -5.14
C GLN A 916 31.98 1.11 -5.69
N GLU A 917 31.21 1.41 -6.75
CA GLU A 917 31.27 2.68 -7.50
C GLU A 917 32.72 3.08 -7.88
N ALA A 918 33.58 2.08 -8.07
CA ALA A 918 34.97 2.26 -8.44
C ALA A 918 35.10 2.28 -9.98
N PRO A 919 36.09 3.02 -10.52
CA PRO A 919 36.34 3.03 -11.96
C PRO A 919 36.78 1.65 -12.46
N GLY A 920 36.48 1.32 -13.73
CA GLY A 920 36.80 0.05 -14.38
C GLY A 920 38.29 -0.22 -14.65
N HIS A 921 39.18 0.45 -13.92
CA HIS A 921 40.63 0.28 -14.02
C HIS A 921 41.25 -0.01 -12.66
N VAL A 922 42.20 -0.94 -12.60
CA VAL A 922 42.88 -1.39 -11.38
C VAL A 922 44.38 -1.04 -11.40
N ALA A 923 45.10 -1.41 -10.35
CA ALA A 923 46.56 -1.26 -10.31
C ALA A 923 47.23 -2.07 -11.42
N GLN A 924 48.38 -1.60 -11.92
CA GLN A 924 49.06 -2.17 -13.08
C GLN A 924 49.53 -3.62 -12.90
N ASP A 925 49.68 -4.09 -11.67
CA ASP A 925 50.05 -5.46 -11.29
C ASP A 925 48.83 -6.41 -11.18
N GLY A 926 47.61 -5.87 -11.25
CA GLY A 926 46.38 -6.66 -11.26
C GLY A 926 46.25 -7.56 -12.49
N PHE A 927 45.71 -8.78 -12.25
CA PHE A 927 45.35 -9.77 -13.28
C PHE A 927 46.51 -10.15 -14.22
N SER A 928 47.75 -10.20 -13.72
CA SER A 928 48.95 -10.41 -14.54
C SER A 928 48.90 -11.71 -15.35
N ALA A 929 48.45 -12.81 -14.72
CA ALA A 929 48.32 -14.12 -15.36
C ALA A 929 47.27 -14.13 -16.47
N GLU A 930 46.08 -13.58 -16.20
CA GLU A 930 45.01 -13.46 -17.19
C GLU A 930 45.45 -12.60 -18.37
N ARG A 931 46.08 -11.45 -18.10
CA ARG A 931 46.57 -10.54 -19.14
C ARG A 931 47.67 -11.15 -19.98
N GLU A 932 48.58 -11.91 -19.39
CA GLU A 932 49.62 -12.63 -20.13
C GLU A 932 49.03 -13.70 -21.04
N GLN A 933 48.07 -14.49 -20.54
CA GLN A 933 47.37 -15.49 -21.34
C GLN A 933 46.63 -14.86 -22.54
N VAL A 934 45.90 -13.77 -22.31
CA VAL A 934 45.17 -13.07 -23.38
C VAL A 934 46.15 -12.45 -24.38
N ARG A 935 47.26 -11.85 -23.92
CA ARG A 935 48.31 -11.32 -24.82
C ARG A 935 48.98 -12.40 -25.66
N ALA A 936 49.27 -13.56 -25.07
CA ALA A 936 49.83 -14.70 -25.80
C ALA A 936 48.86 -15.19 -26.90
N SER A 937 47.58 -15.27 -26.59
CA SER A 937 46.53 -15.66 -27.54
C SER A 937 46.37 -14.59 -28.63
N TRP A 938 46.39 -13.30 -28.27
CA TRP A 938 46.38 -12.19 -29.22
C TRP A 938 47.56 -12.26 -30.19
N GLN A 939 48.76 -12.52 -29.68
CA GLN A 939 49.97 -12.68 -30.48
C GLN A 939 49.84 -13.85 -31.47
N LYS A 940 49.39 -15.02 -31.00
CA LYS A 940 49.18 -16.23 -31.81
C LYS A 940 48.19 -15.99 -32.96
N TRP A 941 47.05 -15.37 -32.69
CA TRP A 941 45.94 -15.30 -33.67
C TRP A 941 45.95 -14.05 -34.56
N LEU A 942 46.41 -12.90 -34.04
CA LEU A 942 46.29 -11.61 -34.72
C LEU A 942 47.62 -10.97 -35.12
N VAL A 943 48.75 -11.47 -34.64
CA VAL A 943 50.09 -10.93 -34.97
C VAL A 943 50.92 -11.90 -35.80
N GLU A 944 51.04 -13.16 -35.38
CA GLU A 944 51.89 -14.13 -36.07
C GLU A 944 51.27 -14.61 -37.41
N PRO A 945 52.08 -14.76 -38.48
CA PRO A 945 51.64 -15.42 -39.70
C PRO A 945 51.36 -16.90 -39.39
N CYS A 946 50.19 -17.37 -39.79
CA CYS A 946 49.82 -18.77 -39.62
C CYS A 946 50.76 -19.59 -40.51
N VAL A 947 51.70 -20.32 -39.90
CA VAL A 947 52.54 -21.26 -40.64
C VAL A 947 51.60 -22.35 -41.16
N SER A 948 51.36 -22.34 -42.46
CA SER A 948 50.57 -23.37 -43.12
C SER A 948 51.26 -24.72 -42.92
N GLU A 949 50.75 -25.57 -42.03
CA GLU A 949 50.96 -27.01 -42.15
C GLU A 949 50.17 -27.46 -43.38
N GLN A 950 50.85 -27.45 -44.52
CA GLN A 950 50.50 -28.30 -45.64
C GLN A 950 50.69 -29.75 -45.19
N VAL A 951 49.59 -30.51 -45.11
CA VAL A 951 49.57 -31.96 -45.37
C VAL A 951 48.38 -32.27 -46.26
#